data_AF-A0A9Y1BLI5-F1
#
_entry.id   AF-A0A9Y1BLI5-F1
#
_cell.length_a   1.000
_cell.length_b   1.000
_cell.length_c   1.000
_cell.angle_alpha   90.00
_cell.angle_beta   90.00
_cell.angle_gamma   90.00
#
_symmetry.space_group_name_H-M   'P 1'
#
loop_
_entity.id
_entity.type
_entity.pdbx_description
1 polymer ?
#
loop_
_entity_poly.entity_id
_entity_poly.type
_entity_poly.pdbx_seq_one_letter_code
_entity_poly.pdbx_strand_id
1 'polypeptide(L)'
;MKYKKYFFFVLFTVLVVFAYPRSFYNEVEAGYTQTTPINIYSDSDLESYSFPGTGTEADPYIIENYNITVTSGYAISIRATTKYVIIRNNYIIGSDTGNGMYIFSVAPNTVHIINNTVVNAYTGIYVNTEGQMIIENNTVTGGESAYYFSSTGNINFTNNKAINPKKYGLRAYNLNNFRMANSTLIGAGVGFSTSSTSFYDNYYFDNNSINNKPLMVVYSSSDLVFDKNQNGQILIIDSTNITVKNYVSSENTFGVYSYYSDKITIEDSFFSKAVSSIKAEYSSNIEIKNVKISNTYEYGMNIRNIDGISIEDTIVEDSNKGIYARGINNLEITNTTSTNHENDGLYLWYVNNANISSSFFANCKNGLVARSSTNIRLEENSASNCSYTSFTLIYLENVTVKDNLMESGIKLNHYNVEWSYEFSNNTIKGKPLGVFYNKTGLTIDSTYSQLILVNCTDFIINNAYFSQVVRGIYILYGENISINNISMYNVFEGGLLVEYSKKISIQDLNVNGVIGNEAYGIYTYNVTSVFLNHSIFTLCGDYPFYGEEIADAIISYNIFNNSTNNVFYIYNGFNLSIFGNDFLFNDYALYVEFSNEIEFYNLELEMGNCYSEWNGSTRYPIETDSGYIYDEFPLNDTDRDKLNDSLEVYSYNTDPFLADTDYDILSDYDEIMNYGTDPNSVDSDNDNMPDKWEIENNLNPIEDDSSEDPDDDDLSNIEEYNSHTNPNSADTDSDGMPDGWEVENELNPLIDDADEDPDNDDLTNLEEYSNNTDPNSADTDSDGMPDKWEVDNNLDPTKDDADEDPDNDDLTNLEEYTNNTDPNTNDTDGDGMFDGWEVDNSLDPLTDDADEDPDNDGLTNLEEHTNNTNPNDEDTDSDGMPDGWEVENGLNPLIDDAEEDPDNDRLTNIQEYLNNTDPNNPDTDGDGYSDSEEIEKGSNPTDATDKPLNLGLILGLSIGIPTVLIAVFLFIMKKKGLLFFKKK
;
A
#
# COMPACT_ATOMS: atom_id res chain seq x y z
N MET A 1 55.51 -32.79 32.65
CA MET A 1 56.91 -32.38 32.47
C MET A 1 56.92 -30.91 32.04
N LYS A 2 57.51 -30.02 32.88
CA LYS A 2 58.04 -28.65 32.63
C LYS A 2 57.26 -27.71 31.67
N TYR A 3 56.45 -26.75 32.13
CA TYR A 3 56.74 -25.42 32.75
C TYR A 3 57.60 -24.43 31.93
N LYS A 4 56.98 -23.32 31.49
CA LYS A 4 57.22 -21.89 31.88
C LYS A 4 56.43 -20.98 30.92
N LYS A 5 55.34 -20.33 31.36
CA LYS A 5 55.21 -19.06 32.12
C LYS A 5 54.70 -17.95 31.19
N TYR A 6 53.42 -17.60 31.28
CA TYR A 6 52.94 -16.21 31.32
C TYR A 6 51.69 -16.15 32.19
N PHE A 7 51.88 -15.65 33.41
CA PHE A 7 50.89 -15.34 34.43
C PHE A 7 51.35 -14.01 35.01
N PHE A 8 50.61 -12.93 34.77
CA PHE A 8 50.47 -11.69 35.56
C PHE A 8 49.89 -10.61 34.64
N PHE A 9 48.61 -10.27 34.82
CA PHE A 9 48.16 -8.90 35.15
C PHE A 9 46.63 -8.91 35.33
N VAL A 10 46.21 -9.09 36.59
CA VAL A 10 44.95 -8.59 37.13
C VAL A 10 45.34 -7.46 38.09
N LEU A 11 44.49 -6.43 38.14
CA LEU A 11 44.38 -5.34 39.12
C LEU A 11 44.97 -3.98 38.71
N PHE A 12 44.12 -2.94 38.90
CA PHE A 12 44.16 -1.52 38.45
C PHE A 12 43.63 -1.29 37.02
N THR A 13 42.44 -0.72 36.78
CA THR A 13 41.61 0.17 37.61
C THR A 13 40.15 0.15 37.13
N VAL A 14 39.24 -0.25 38.02
CA VAL A 14 37.82 0.13 38.04
C VAL A 14 37.76 1.58 38.55
N LEU A 15 36.80 2.36 38.04
CA LEU A 15 36.53 3.81 38.23
C LEU A 15 37.08 4.68 37.08
N VAL A 16 36.28 4.89 36.03
CA VAL A 16 35.51 6.14 35.78
C VAL A 16 34.50 5.86 34.66
N VAL A 17 33.31 5.41 35.04
CA VAL A 17 32.04 5.76 34.39
C VAL A 17 31.13 6.16 35.56
N PHE A 18 30.34 7.22 35.36
CA PHE A 18 29.57 8.01 36.34
C PHE A 18 30.28 9.22 36.95
N ALA A 19 30.43 10.26 36.11
CA ALA A 19 30.20 11.64 36.52
C ALA A 19 29.95 12.53 35.28
N TYR A 20 28.70 12.69 34.87
CA TYR A 20 28.23 14.06 34.58
C TYR A 20 27.88 14.66 35.95
N PRO A 21 28.31 15.90 36.29
CA PRO A 21 28.09 17.09 35.47
C PRO A 21 29.27 18.09 35.42
N ARG A 22 29.15 19.09 34.51
CA ARG A 22 29.78 20.43 34.55
C ARG A 22 31.30 20.51 34.77
N SER A 23 32.03 20.81 33.69
CA SER A 23 32.63 22.15 33.44
C SER A 23 33.77 22.02 32.44
N PHE A 24 33.53 22.40 31.19
CA PHE A 24 34.58 22.91 30.31
C PHE A 24 34.09 24.25 29.78
N TYR A 25 34.14 25.26 30.66
CA TYR A 25 34.24 26.64 30.21
C TYR A 25 35.72 26.98 30.11
N ASN A 26 36.09 27.50 28.93
CA ASN A 26 37.26 28.33 28.66
C ASN A 26 38.64 27.65 28.70
N GLU A 27 38.96 26.90 27.65
CA GLU A 27 40.21 27.20 26.95
C GLU A 27 39.84 27.80 25.59
N VAL A 28 40.00 29.12 25.48
CA VAL A 28 39.96 29.82 24.19
C VAL A 28 41.10 29.24 23.37
N GLU A 29 40.80 28.54 22.26
CA GLU A 29 41.84 28.27 21.27
C GLU A 29 42.51 29.60 20.93
N ALA A 30 43.83 29.67 21.13
CA ALA A 30 44.58 30.90 20.96
C ALA A 30 44.41 31.40 19.51
N GLY A 31 43.65 32.49 19.32
CA GLY A 31 43.42 33.07 17.99
C GLY A 31 42.01 33.58 17.71
N TYR A 32 40.99 33.24 18.52
CA TYR A 32 39.60 33.62 18.28
C TYR A 32 39.07 34.74 19.19
N THR A 33 38.20 35.59 18.66
CA THR A 33 37.45 36.63 19.38
C THR A 33 36.10 36.09 19.82
N GLN A 34 35.78 36.11 21.12
CA GLN A 34 34.45 35.70 21.59
C GLN A 34 33.36 36.67 21.12
N THR A 35 32.26 36.14 20.59
CA THR A 35 31.06 36.94 20.25
C THR A 35 29.77 36.20 20.58
N THR A 36 28.66 36.95 20.62
CA THR A 36 27.30 36.41 20.65
C THR A 36 26.90 35.88 19.27
N PRO A 37 25.82 35.08 19.17
CA PRO A 37 25.29 34.65 17.88
C PRO A 37 25.12 35.80 16.88
N ILE A 38 25.50 35.55 15.64
CA ILE A 38 25.44 36.52 14.54
C ILE A 38 24.19 36.22 13.73
N ASN A 39 23.28 37.20 13.66
CA ASN A 39 22.02 37.07 12.94
C ASN A 39 21.92 38.16 11.88
N ILE A 40 21.90 37.73 10.63
CA ILE A 40 21.72 38.55 9.43
C ILE A 40 20.44 38.05 8.74
N TYR A 41 19.42 38.88 8.68
CA TYR A 41 18.14 38.56 8.06
C TYR A 41 17.89 39.34 6.76
N SER A 42 18.79 40.27 6.42
CA SER A 42 18.72 41.15 5.26
C SER A 42 20.07 41.83 4.98
N ASP A 43 20.19 42.48 3.82
CA ASP A 43 21.37 43.30 3.48
C ASP A 43 21.65 44.43 4.48
N SER A 44 20.61 45.04 5.06
CA SER A 44 20.77 46.13 6.04
C SER A 44 21.40 45.64 7.34
N ASP A 45 21.22 44.37 7.70
CA ASP A 45 21.87 43.83 8.89
C ASP A 45 23.38 43.80 8.67
N LEU A 46 23.87 43.38 7.50
CA LEU A 46 25.31 43.36 7.20
C LEU A 46 25.97 44.74 7.32
N GLU A 47 25.29 45.80 6.90
CA GLU A 47 25.77 47.18 7.04
C GLU A 47 25.83 47.64 8.51
N SER A 48 24.98 47.06 9.37
CA SER A 48 24.95 47.36 10.81
C SER A 48 26.09 46.67 11.57
N TYR A 49 26.58 45.54 11.07
CA TYR A 49 27.76 44.87 11.60
C TYR A 49 29.02 45.51 11.01
N SER A 50 30.00 45.84 11.84
CA SER A 50 31.29 46.41 11.39
C SER A 50 32.24 45.33 10.83
N PHE A 51 31.75 44.45 9.96
CA PHE A 51 32.57 43.44 9.30
C PHE A 51 33.49 44.08 8.25
N PRO A 52 34.72 43.55 8.04
CA PRO A 52 35.56 43.96 6.91
C PRO A 52 34.88 43.71 5.56
N GLY A 53 35.14 44.59 4.59
CA GLY A 53 34.60 44.51 3.23
C GLY A 53 33.39 45.42 2.98
N THR A 54 32.94 45.46 1.72
CA THR A 54 31.80 46.28 1.26
C THR A 54 30.63 45.44 0.75
N GLY A 55 30.76 44.11 0.77
CA GLY A 55 29.72 43.19 0.30
C GLY A 55 29.59 43.08 -1.22
N THR A 56 30.62 43.53 -1.96
CA THR A 56 30.71 43.37 -3.42
C THR A 56 31.52 42.12 -3.77
N GLU A 57 31.40 41.58 -4.98
CA GLU A 57 32.15 40.39 -5.40
C GLU A 57 33.67 40.57 -5.26
N ALA A 58 34.17 41.77 -5.58
CA ALA A 58 35.59 42.11 -5.47
C ALA A 58 36.04 42.39 -4.02
N ASP A 59 35.10 42.65 -3.11
CA ASP A 59 35.36 43.02 -1.71
C ASP A 59 34.21 42.55 -0.79
N PRO A 60 34.10 41.23 -0.57
CA PRO A 60 33.00 40.63 0.19
C PRO A 60 33.08 40.95 1.68
N TYR A 61 31.95 40.90 2.37
CA TYR A 61 31.94 40.94 3.84
C TYR A 61 32.63 39.71 4.42
N ILE A 62 33.49 39.89 5.42
CA ILE A 62 34.25 38.79 6.04
C ILE A 62 33.79 38.57 7.49
N ILE A 63 33.25 37.38 7.77
CA ILE A 63 32.95 36.92 9.14
C ILE A 63 34.04 35.91 9.53
N GLU A 64 35.01 36.34 10.33
CA GLU A 64 36.18 35.51 10.64
C GLU A 64 36.74 35.61 12.05
N ASN A 65 37.43 34.53 12.47
CA ASN A 65 38.15 34.42 13.72
C ASN A 65 37.25 34.64 14.96
N TYR A 66 35.98 34.23 14.88
CA TYR A 66 35.07 34.27 16.03
C TYR A 66 34.98 32.94 16.78
N ASN A 67 34.86 33.01 18.10
CA ASN A 67 34.40 31.92 18.96
C ASN A 67 32.95 32.19 19.36
N ILE A 68 32.03 31.30 18.99
CA ILE A 68 30.59 31.48 19.20
C ILE A 68 30.04 30.26 19.92
N THR A 69 29.40 30.48 21.07
CA THR A 69 28.72 29.41 21.82
C THR A 69 27.22 29.66 21.80
N VAL A 70 26.44 28.63 21.46
CA VAL A 70 24.99 28.70 21.39
C VAL A 70 24.36 27.51 22.12
N THR A 71 23.37 27.80 22.95
CA THR A 71 22.61 26.78 23.70
C THR A 71 21.24 26.50 23.10
N SER A 72 20.75 27.38 22.22
CA SER A 72 19.51 27.25 21.45
C SER A 72 19.53 28.23 20.28
N GLY A 73 18.95 27.87 19.13
CA GLY A 73 18.97 28.69 17.91
C GLY A 73 20.19 28.41 17.02
N TYR A 74 20.66 29.39 16.25
CA TYR A 74 21.81 29.26 15.35
C TYR A 74 22.96 30.17 15.81
N ALA A 75 24.21 29.70 15.77
CA ALA A 75 25.37 30.52 16.10
C ALA A 75 25.65 31.57 15.02
N ILE A 76 25.51 31.20 13.74
CA ILE A 76 25.52 32.15 12.61
C ILE A 76 24.30 31.86 11.75
N SER A 77 23.43 32.84 11.56
CA SER A 77 22.29 32.77 10.64
C SER A 77 22.42 33.86 9.59
N ILE A 78 22.56 33.48 8.32
CA ILE A 78 22.54 34.41 7.17
C ILE A 78 21.31 34.11 6.32
N ARG A 79 20.45 35.11 6.15
CA ARG A 79 19.23 34.97 5.37
C ARG A 79 19.01 36.13 4.41
N ALA A 80 18.37 35.85 3.27
CA ALA A 80 17.81 36.85 2.36
C ALA A 80 18.78 38.00 1.99
N THR A 81 20.05 37.68 1.75
CA THR A 81 21.06 38.68 1.37
C THR A 81 21.45 38.57 -0.11
N THR A 82 21.70 39.72 -0.73
CA THR A 82 22.28 39.85 -2.08
C THR A 82 23.76 40.23 -2.05
N LYS A 83 24.32 40.47 -0.86
CA LYS A 83 25.72 40.87 -0.67
C LYS A 83 26.63 39.65 -0.63
N TYR A 84 27.85 39.82 -1.11
CA TYR A 84 28.86 38.78 -1.03
C TYR A 84 29.42 38.67 0.40
N VAL A 85 29.41 37.47 0.96
CA VAL A 85 29.83 37.16 2.34
C VAL A 85 30.73 35.92 2.36
N ILE A 86 31.88 36.01 3.03
CA ILE A 86 32.76 34.89 3.33
C ILE A 86 32.74 34.62 4.83
N ILE A 87 32.29 33.43 5.21
CA ILE A 87 32.33 32.93 6.59
C ILE A 87 33.55 32.01 6.70
N ARG A 88 34.60 32.44 7.41
CA ARG A 88 35.82 31.64 7.49
C ARG A 88 36.52 31.64 8.83
N ASN A 89 37.26 30.58 9.14
CA ASN A 89 38.10 30.50 10.34
C ASN A 89 37.30 30.82 11.62
N ASN A 90 36.07 30.33 11.76
CA ASN A 90 35.29 30.48 13.00
C ASN A 90 35.28 29.17 13.79
N TYR A 91 35.20 29.27 15.11
CA TYR A 91 35.06 28.16 16.04
C TYR A 91 33.69 28.25 16.72
N ILE A 92 32.81 27.29 16.46
CA ILE A 92 31.42 27.29 16.91
C ILE A 92 31.18 26.11 17.84
N ILE A 93 30.56 26.38 18.98
CA ILE A 93 30.16 25.37 19.97
C ILE A 93 28.64 25.42 20.10
N GLY A 94 27.96 24.35 19.68
CA GLY A 94 26.52 24.21 19.84
C GLY A 94 26.12 23.41 21.08
N SER A 95 24.89 22.91 21.06
CA SER A 95 24.34 21.99 22.06
C SER A 95 23.31 21.05 21.39
N ASP A 96 22.67 20.16 22.17
CA ASP A 96 21.57 19.31 21.69
C ASP A 96 20.36 20.12 21.14
N THR A 97 20.28 21.42 21.41
CA THR A 97 19.24 22.32 20.87
C THR A 97 19.81 23.56 20.16
N GLY A 98 21.13 23.75 20.20
CA GLY A 98 21.88 24.84 19.58
C GLY A 98 22.58 24.38 18.31
N ASN A 99 22.29 25.04 17.19
CA ASN A 99 22.79 24.73 15.85
C ASN A 99 23.99 25.60 15.48
N GLY A 100 24.84 25.14 14.56
CA GLY A 100 26.02 25.88 14.14
C GLY A 100 25.67 27.02 13.19
N MET A 101 25.61 26.74 11.88
CA MET A 101 25.34 27.74 10.86
C MET A 101 24.05 27.45 10.11
N TYR A 102 23.31 28.49 9.75
CA TYR A 102 22.14 28.40 8.88
C TYR A 102 22.18 29.45 7.78
N ILE A 103 22.22 28.99 6.53
CA ILE A 103 22.18 29.84 5.35
C ILE A 103 20.85 29.61 4.65
N PHE A 104 20.05 30.66 4.50
CA PHE A 104 18.69 30.54 3.97
C PHE A 104 18.37 31.60 2.92
N SER A 105 17.91 31.18 1.73
CA SER A 105 17.36 32.09 0.70
C SER A 105 18.31 33.25 0.33
N VAL A 106 19.62 32.97 0.22
CA VAL A 106 20.63 33.96 -0.22
C VAL A 106 20.71 34.00 -1.75
N ALA A 107 21.15 35.12 -2.32
CA ALA A 107 21.34 35.22 -3.76
C ALA A 107 22.46 34.28 -4.27
N PRO A 108 22.38 33.76 -5.51
CA PRO A 108 23.39 32.84 -6.05
C PRO A 108 24.82 33.39 -6.00
N ASN A 109 25.80 32.53 -5.69
CA ASN A 109 27.24 32.87 -5.65
C ASN A 109 27.65 33.94 -4.61
N THR A 110 26.77 34.26 -3.66
CA THR A 110 27.06 35.33 -2.70
C THR A 110 27.69 34.84 -1.39
N VAL A 111 27.44 33.61 -0.94
CA VAL A 111 27.92 33.15 0.38
C VAL A 111 28.87 31.96 0.27
N HIS A 112 30.08 32.10 0.83
CA HIS A 112 31.07 31.01 0.92
C HIS A 112 31.39 30.65 2.37
N ILE A 113 31.49 29.35 2.67
CA ILE A 113 31.78 28.82 4.01
C ILE A 113 33.09 28.04 3.98
N ILE A 114 34.14 28.58 4.60
CA ILE A 114 35.52 28.13 4.39
C ILE A 114 36.26 27.92 5.71
N ASN A 115 36.84 26.75 5.95
CA ASN A 115 37.76 26.51 7.07
C ASN A 115 37.19 26.85 8.46
N ASN A 116 35.92 26.52 8.71
CA ASN A 116 35.29 26.69 10.01
C ASN A 116 35.29 25.37 10.80
N THR A 117 35.31 25.47 12.12
CA THR A 117 35.17 24.33 13.04
C THR A 117 33.87 24.47 13.82
N VAL A 118 33.01 23.46 13.77
CA VAL A 118 31.75 23.39 14.53
C VAL A 118 31.76 22.16 15.42
N VAL A 119 31.42 22.31 16.69
CA VAL A 119 31.49 21.23 17.68
C VAL A 119 30.17 21.12 18.45
N ASN A 120 29.63 19.91 18.55
CA ASN A 120 28.45 19.53 19.34
C ASN A 120 27.18 20.35 19.04
N ALA A 121 27.03 20.83 17.81
CA ALA A 121 25.80 21.47 17.37
C ALA A 121 24.77 20.44 16.91
N TYR A 122 23.50 20.60 17.28
CA TYR A 122 22.42 19.70 16.85
C TYR A 122 22.46 19.45 15.34
N THR A 123 22.37 20.54 14.56
CA THR A 123 22.81 20.57 13.15
C THR A 123 24.03 21.47 13.02
N GLY A 124 25.10 20.96 12.40
CA GLY A 124 26.37 21.69 12.25
C GLY A 124 26.26 22.85 11.25
N ILE A 125 26.16 22.54 9.96
CA ILE A 125 25.98 23.54 8.90
C ILE A 125 24.75 23.16 8.07
N TYR A 126 23.73 24.01 8.14
CA TYR A 126 22.49 23.87 7.39
C TYR A 126 22.44 24.91 6.27
N VAL A 127 22.30 24.46 5.02
CA VAL A 127 22.15 25.32 3.85
C VAL A 127 20.83 25.02 3.15
N ASN A 128 20.05 26.08 2.92
CA ASN A 128 18.79 26.03 2.20
C ASN A 128 18.62 27.26 1.29
N THR A 129 19.09 27.15 0.05
CA THR A 129 19.13 28.25 -0.93
C THR A 129 19.18 27.71 -2.36
N GLU A 130 18.63 28.48 -3.31
CA GLU A 130 18.61 28.17 -4.75
C GLU A 130 19.91 28.54 -5.48
N GLY A 131 20.86 29.14 -4.75
CA GLY A 131 22.10 29.68 -5.28
C GLY A 131 23.26 28.69 -5.34
N GLN A 132 24.29 29.02 -6.14
CA GLN A 132 25.57 28.31 -6.04
C GLN A 132 26.25 28.62 -4.70
N MET A 133 26.68 27.57 -4.00
CA MET A 133 27.30 27.61 -2.67
C MET A 133 28.65 26.90 -2.67
N ILE A 134 29.66 27.53 -2.08
CA ILE A 134 30.97 26.93 -1.85
C ILE A 134 31.13 26.63 -0.36
N ILE A 135 31.34 25.36 -0.05
CA ILE A 135 31.55 24.86 1.30
C ILE A 135 32.83 24.05 1.29
N GLU A 136 33.90 24.59 1.88
CA GLU A 136 35.22 23.97 1.79
C GLU A 136 36.01 23.98 3.09
N ASN A 137 36.79 22.91 3.30
CA ASN A 137 37.74 22.79 4.42
C ASN A 137 37.11 22.91 5.82
N ASN A 138 35.79 22.75 5.96
CA ASN A 138 35.13 22.84 7.26
C ASN A 138 35.25 21.51 8.03
N THR A 139 35.27 21.58 9.35
CA THR A 139 35.24 20.41 10.24
C THR A 139 34.06 20.52 11.20
N VAL A 140 33.16 19.54 11.16
CA VAL A 140 32.03 19.46 12.09
C VAL A 140 32.19 18.19 12.93
N THR A 141 32.14 18.32 14.25
CA THR A 141 32.34 17.21 15.20
C THR A 141 31.16 17.07 16.15
N GLY A 142 30.65 15.85 16.35
CA GLY A 142 29.50 15.57 17.20
C GLY A 142 28.19 16.09 16.61
N GLY A 143 27.15 16.19 17.46
CA GLY A 143 25.83 16.62 17.03
C GLY A 143 24.97 15.50 16.43
N GLU A 144 23.81 15.84 15.88
CA GLU A 144 22.92 14.88 15.22
C GLU A 144 23.25 14.76 13.73
N SER A 145 23.32 15.89 13.03
CA SER A 145 23.70 15.98 11.62
C SER A 145 24.82 16.98 11.42
N ALA A 146 25.92 16.58 10.79
CA ALA A 146 27.06 17.47 10.59
C ALA A 146 26.80 18.51 9.50
N TYR A 147 26.37 18.06 8.32
CA TYR A 147 25.97 18.90 7.21
C TYR A 147 24.57 18.54 6.75
N TYR A 148 23.70 19.53 6.58
CA TYR A 148 22.37 19.34 6.04
C TYR A 148 22.13 20.33 4.89
N PHE A 149 21.82 19.83 3.71
CA PHE A 149 21.51 20.63 2.53
C PHE A 149 20.11 20.29 2.02
N SER A 150 19.31 21.32 1.76
CA SER A 150 17.99 21.17 1.15
C SER A 150 17.72 22.32 0.17
N SER A 151 16.92 22.09 -0.87
CA SER A 151 16.52 23.09 -1.87
C SER A 151 17.57 23.41 -2.96
N THR A 152 17.06 23.85 -4.12
CA THR A 152 17.50 23.69 -5.52
C THR A 152 18.81 24.37 -5.97
N GLY A 153 19.76 24.66 -5.06
CA GLY A 153 21.04 25.30 -5.41
C GLY A 153 22.13 24.37 -5.96
N ASN A 154 23.18 24.97 -6.54
CA ASN A 154 24.40 24.27 -6.96
C ASN A 154 25.40 24.22 -5.80
N ILE A 155 25.68 23.06 -5.20
CA ILE A 155 26.57 22.97 -4.03
C ILE A 155 27.90 22.34 -4.42
N ASN A 156 29.00 23.04 -4.14
CA ASN A 156 30.35 22.50 -4.23
C ASN A 156 30.91 22.28 -2.81
N PHE A 157 30.96 21.01 -2.41
CA PHE A 157 31.35 20.53 -1.10
C PHE A 157 32.70 19.81 -1.18
N THR A 158 33.78 20.51 -0.79
CA THR A 158 35.15 19.99 -0.99
C THR A 158 36.02 20.02 0.26
N ASN A 159 36.80 18.95 0.50
CA ASN A 159 37.74 18.86 1.62
C ASN A 159 37.11 19.04 3.02
N ASN A 160 35.81 18.78 3.16
CA ASN A 160 35.14 18.92 4.46
C ASN A 160 35.23 17.64 5.28
N LYS A 161 35.09 17.78 6.59
CA LYS A 161 35.11 16.67 7.55
C LYS A 161 33.87 16.67 8.42
N ALA A 162 33.27 15.49 8.58
CA ALA A 162 32.29 15.20 9.62
C ALA A 162 32.89 14.14 10.55
N ILE A 163 32.85 14.37 11.86
CA ILE A 163 33.45 13.47 12.85
C ILE A 163 32.41 13.13 13.92
N ASN A 164 31.95 11.89 13.92
CA ASN A 164 31.02 11.29 14.87
C ASN A 164 29.70 12.08 15.09
N PRO A 165 29.01 12.58 14.05
CA PRO A 165 27.62 12.97 14.23
C PRO A 165 26.77 11.71 14.47
N LYS A 166 25.68 11.82 15.24
CA LYS A 166 24.85 10.67 15.62
C LYS A 166 24.13 10.02 14.43
N LYS A 167 23.75 10.80 13.41
CA LYS A 167 22.93 10.29 12.28
C LYS A 167 23.56 10.51 10.91
N TYR A 168 23.80 11.76 10.55
CA TYR A 168 24.21 12.11 9.19
C TYR A 168 25.56 12.81 9.19
N GLY A 169 26.52 12.23 8.45
CA GLY A 169 27.73 12.93 8.07
C GLY A 169 27.37 14.05 7.11
N LEU A 170 26.60 13.72 6.08
CA LEU A 170 25.98 14.67 5.17
C LEU A 170 24.56 14.19 4.85
N ARG A 171 23.56 15.07 5.02
CA ARG A 171 22.20 14.86 4.53
C ARG A 171 21.93 15.83 3.38
N ALA A 172 21.48 15.33 2.24
CA ALA A 172 21.20 16.14 1.06
C ALA A 172 19.82 15.79 0.48
N TYR A 173 19.01 16.83 0.24
CA TYR A 173 17.63 16.71 -0.20
C TYR A 173 17.32 17.62 -1.40
N ASN A 174 16.87 17.05 -2.52
CA ASN A 174 16.46 17.79 -3.74
C ASN A 174 17.47 18.88 -4.19
N LEU A 175 18.75 18.54 -4.32
CA LEU A 175 19.77 19.46 -4.82
C LEU A 175 19.83 19.40 -6.35
N ASN A 176 20.01 20.54 -7.03
CA ASN A 176 20.05 20.60 -8.51
C ASN A 176 21.39 20.12 -9.09
N ASN A 177 22.52 20.71 -8.66
CA ASN A 177 23.87 20.26 -9.04
C ASN A 177 24.70 20.08 -7.78
N PHE A 178 25.11 18.87 -7.48
CA PHE A 178 25.83 18.57 -6.25
C PHE A 178 27.21 17.99 -6.55
N ARG A 179 28.26 18.67 -6.11
CA ARG A 179 29.63 18.18 -6.22
C ARG A 179 30.19 17.93 -4.83
N MET A 180 30.55 16.69 -4.55
CA MET A 180 31.27 16.28 -3.34
C MET A 180 32.63 15.72 -3.70
N ALA A 181 33.70 16.35 -3.22
CA ALA A 181 35.06 15.86 -3.48
C ALA A 181 35.99 15.91 -2.27
N ASN A 182 36.89 14.93 -2.17
CA ASN A 182 37.97 14.87 -1.17
C ASN A 182 37.49 15.04 0.29
N SER A 183 36.25 14.67 0.58
CA SER A 183 35.64 14.87 1.89
C SER A 183 35.63 13.57 2.71
N THR A 184 35.76 13.70 4.03
CA THR A 184 35.89 12.56 4.95
C THR A 184 34.80 12.61 6.02
N LEU A 185 33.96 11.59 6.05
CA LEU A 185 32.91 11.43 7.06
C LEU A 185 33.25 10.23 7.95
N ILE A 186 33.26 10.40 9.27
CA ILE A 186 33.63 9.38 10.25
C ILE A 186 32.48 9.26 11.25
N GLY A 187 32.08 8.03 11.57
CA GLY A 187 30.97 7.72 12.48
C GLY A 187 29.57 7.88 11.87
N ALA A 188 29.49 8.46 10.67
CA ALA A 188 28.28 8.56 9.87
C ALA A 188 28.65 8.74 8.39
N GLY A 189 27.70 8.42 7.51
CA GLY A 189 27.87 8.46 6.06
C GLY A 189 27.13 9.61 5.41
N VAL A 190 26.79 9.41 4.13
CA VAL A 190 25.95 10.30 3.36
C VAL A 190 24.53 9.74 3.28
N GLY A 191 23.52 10.60 3.36
CA GLY A 191 22.14 10.27 3.07
C GLY A 191 21.56 11.22 2.03
N PHE A 192 21.09 10.67 0.93
CA PHE A 192 20.42 11.40 -0.15
C PHE A 192 18.93 11.06 -0.16
N SER A 193 18.13 12.00 -0.64
CA SER A 193 16.74 11.78 -1.03
C SER A 193 16.39 12.84 -2.07
N THR A 194 15.84 12.40 -3.19
CA THR A 194 15.42 13.30 -4.28
C THR A 194 13.93 13.09 -4.54
N SER A 195 13.31 13.94 -5.38
CA SER A 195 11.95 13.70 -5.89
C SER A 195 11.94 13.02 -7.26
N SER A 196 13.11 12.86 -7.89
CA SER A 196 13.28 12.28 -9.22
C SER A 196 14.72 11.77 -9.40
N THR A 197 14.92 10.77 -10.26
CA THR A 197 16.25 10.26 -10.66
C THR A 197 17.08 11.29 -11.42
N SER A 198 16.45 12.20 -12.17
CA SER A 198 17.11 13.27 -12.97
C SER A 198 18.00 14.21 -12.15
N PHE A 199 17.80 14.29 -10.84
CA PHE A 199 18.70 15.05 -9.96
C PHE A 199 20.09 14.41 -9.87
N TYR A 200 20.20 13.08 -9.97
CA TYR A 200 21.48 12.38 -9.85
C TYR A 200 22.38 12.52 -11.07
N ASP A 201 21.84 12.81 -12.25
CA ASP A 201 22.63 13.16 -13.45
C ASP A 201 23.62 14.31 -13.18
N ASN A 202 23.26 15.16 -12.23
CA ASN A 202 23.98 16.36 -11.86
C ASN A 202 24.82 16.19 -10.59
N TYR A 203 24.97 14.96 -10.09
CA TYR A 203 25.71 14.64 -8.86
C TYR A 203 27.10 14.09 -9.22
N TYR A 204 28.13 14.68 -8.63
CA TYR A 204 29.51 14.31 -8.87
C TYR A 204 30.21 13.97 -7.55
N PHE A 205 30.68 12.73 -7.45
CA PHE A 205 31.40 12.19 -6.29
C PHE A 205 32.84 11.85 -6.67
N ASP A 206 33.81 12.44 -5.98
CA ASP A 206 35.23 12.21 -6.28
C ASP A 206 36.09 12.09 -5.02
N ASN A 207 36.75 10.94 -4.88
CA ASN A 207 37.73 10.67 -3.81
C ASN A 207 37.21 10.98 -2.39
N ASN A 208 35.98 10.57 -2.10
CA ASN A 208 35.37 10.73 -0.77
C ASN A 208 35.53 9.46 0.06
N SER A 209 35.58 9.62 1.39
CA SER A 209 35.74 8.49 2.32
C SER A 209 34.72 8.50 3.45
N ILE A 210 34.12 7.34 3.73
CA ILE A 210 33.29 7.06 4.90
C ILE A 210 34.07 6.10 5.81
N ASN A 211 34.29 6.46 7.07
CA ASN A 211 35.08 5.68 8.04
C ASN A 211 36.47 5.27 7.51
N ASN A 212 37.13 6.21 6.83
CA ASN A 212 38.43 6.02 6.18
C ASN A 212 38.45 4.94 5.07
N LYS A 213 37.28 4.52 4.59
CA LYS A 213 37.09 3.65 3.43
C LYS A 213 36.45 4.47 2.31
N PRO A 214 36.63 4.13 1.02
CA PRO A 214 36.01 4.90 -0.05
C PRO A 214 34.48 4.84 0.01
N LEU A 215 33.83 5.90 -0.48
CA LEU A 215 32.39 5.89 -0.78
C LEU A 215 32.19 5.26 -2.16
N MET A 216 31.32 4.25 -2.26
CA MET A 216 30.94 3.66 -3.54
C MET A 216 29.58 4.20 -3.97
N VAL A 217 29.52 4.71 -5.21
CA VAL A 217 28.29 5.16 -5.85
C VAL A 217 28.17 4.40 -7.17
N VAL A 218 27.10 3.63 -7.29
CA VAL A 218 26.70 2.90 -8.50
C VAL A 218 25.51 3.65 -9.06
N TYR A 219 25.65 4.14 -10.29
CA TYR A 219 24.66 4.99 -10.92
C TYR A 219 24.47 4.55 -12.37
N SER A 220 23.22 4.42 -12.82
CA SER A 220 22.87 4.09 -14.22
C SER A 220 23.71 2.93 -14.76
N SER A 221 23.80 1.85 -13.96
CA SER A 221 24.68 0.71 -14.20
C SER A 221 23.90 -0.60 -14.13
N SER A 222 24.38 -1.63 -14.83
CA SER A 222 23.78 -2.96 -14.78
C SER A 222 24.81 -4.08 -14.60
N ASP A 223 24.32 -5.23 -14.11
CA ASP A 223 25.04 -6.52 -14.12
C ASP A 223 26.37 -6.50 -13.34
N LEU A 224 26.36 -5.88 -12.16
CA LEU A 224 27.54 -5.74 -11.30
C LEU A 224 27.43 -6.61 -10.05
N VAL A 225 28.55 -7.26 -9.70
CA VAL A 225 28.67 -8.06 -8.48
C VAL A 225 29.80 -7.50 -7.61
N PHE A 226 29.46 -7.13 -6.39
CA PHE A 226 30.37 -6.62 -5.38
C PHE A 226 30.57 -7.64 -4.26
N ASP A 227 31.59 -8.49 -4.40
CA ASP A 227 31.97 -9.48 -3.38
C ASP A 227 33.10 -8.96 -2.47
N LYS A 228 32.94 -9.12 -1.15
CA LYS A 228 33.93 -8.70 -0.12
C LYS A 228 34.33 -7.23 -0.24
N ASN A 229 33.34 -6.40 -0.55
CA ASN A 229 33.51 -4.99 -0.75
C ASN A 229 34.05 -4.31 0.53
N GLN A 230 35.06 -3.44 0.39
CA GLN A 230 35.70 -2.74 1.52
C GLN A 230 35.32 -1.27 1.62
N ASN A 231 34.35 -0.80 0.85
CA ASN A 231 33.86 0.57 0.91
C ASN A 231 33.15 0.83 2.25
N GLY A 232 33.07 2.09 2.66
CA GLY A 232 32.47 2.47 3.94
C GLY A 232 30.94 2.56 3.87
N GLN A 233 30.42 2.77 2.67
CA GLN A 233 29.01 2.87 2.32
C GLN A 233 28.85 2.61 0.82
N ILE A 234 27.75 1.98 0.43
CA ILE A 234 27.39 1.70 -0.96
C ILE A 234 26.06 2.38 -1.27
N LEU A 235 26.04 3.20 -2.31
CA LEU A 235 24.83 3.81 -2.87
C LEU A 235 24.58 3.17 -4.24
N ILE A 236 23.38 2.66 -4.46
CA ILE A 236 22.92 2.06 -5.72
C ILE A 236 21.71 2.88 -6.17
N ILE A 237 21.84 3.55 -7.30
CA ILE A 237 20.89 4.53 -7.78
C ILE A 237 20.63 4.26 -9.26
N ASP A 238 19.36 4.25 -9.68
CA ASP A 238 19.00 4.11 -11.10
C ASP A 238 19.72 2.92 -11.77
N SER A 239 19.83 1.78 -11.08
CA SER A 239 20.68 0.67 -11.51
C SER A 239 19.89 -0.64 -11.50
N THR A 240 20.31 -1.60 -12.30
CA THR A 240 19.59 -2.88 -12.45
C THR A 240 20.52 -4.06 -12.26
N ASN A 241 20.03 -5.15 -11.65
CA ASN A 241 20.80 -6.39 -11.52
C ASN A 241 22.15 -6.19 -10.81
N ILE A 242 22.09 -5.67 -9.58
CA ILE A 242 23.26 -5.40 -8.76
C ILE A 242 23.29 -6.33 -7.56
N THR A 243 24.37 -7.08 -7.39
CA THR A 243 24.57 -7.96 -6.24
C THR A 243 25.63 -7.39 -5.30
N VAL A 244 25.31 -7.26 -4.02
CA VAL A 244 26.24 -6.95 -2.93
C VAL A 244 26.34 -8.16 -2.02
N LYS A 245 27.54 -8.74 -1.88
CA LYS A 245 27.74 -9.94 -1.07
C LYS A 245 28.99 -9.93 -0.21
N ASN A 246 28.93 -10.67 0.90
CA ASN A 246 30.01 -10.73 1.89
C ASN A 246 30.45 -9.33 2.35
N TYR A 247 29.52 -8.38 2.43
CA TYR A 247 29.81 -6.99 2.76
C TYR A 247 29.78 -6.79 4.28
N VAL A 248 30.79 -6.09 4.81
CA VAL A 248 30.88 -5.76 6.23
C VAL A 248 30.90 -4.25 6.41
N SER A 249 29.81 -3.75 6.96
CA SER A 249 29.50 -2.34 7.06
C SER A 249 29.30 -1.92 8.51
N SER A 250 29.92 -0.81 8.93
CA SER A 250 29.74 -0.33 10.30
C SER A 250 29.93 1.18 10.44
N GLU A 251 29.24 1.77 11.42
CA GLU A 251 29.41 3.17 11.86
C GLU A 251 29.09 4.20 10.76
N ASN A 252 28.05 3.97 9.94
CA ASN A 252 27.68 4.84 8.83
C ASN A 252 26.21 5.30 8.92
N THR A 253 25.80 6.13 7.97
CA THR A 253 24.38 6.54 7.88
C THR A 253 23.57 5.38 7.31
N PHE A 254 23.95 4.92 6.12
CA PHE A 254 23.42 3.70 5.53
C PHE A 254 24.56 2.76 5.16
N GLY A 255 24.35 1.45 5.30
CA GLY A 255 25.30 0.47 4.83
C GLY A 255 25.19 0.29 3.31
N VAL A 256 23.99 -0.09 2.87
CA VAL A 256 23.56 -0.09 1.46
C VAL A 256 22.32 0.78 1.35
N TYR A 257 22.29 1.67 0.34
CA TYR A 257 21.11 2.44 -0.03
C TYR A 257 20.76 2.17 -1.49
N SER A 258 19.57 1.60 -1.74
CA SER A 258 18.99 1.42 -3.07
C SER A 258 17.94 2.49 -3.36
N TYR A 259 17.98 3.09 -4.54
CA TYR A 259 17.06 4.15 -4.95
C TYR A 259 16.72 4.06 -6.43
N TYR A 260 15.44 4.00 -6.80
CA TYR A 260 15.01 3.84 -8.21
C TYR A 260 15.76 2.73 -8.95
N SER A 261 16.01 1.62 -8.28
CA SER A 261 16.82 0.52 -8.83
C SER A 261 16.01 -0.76 -8.89
N ASP A 262 16.37 -1.67 -9.78
CA ASP A 262 15.65 -2.93 -10.01
C ASP A 262 16.58 -4.14 -9.81
N LYS A 263 16.06 -5.27 -9.33
CA LYS A 263 16.82 -6.53 -9.20
C LYS A 263 18.09 -6.36 -8.36
N ILE A 264 17.91 -5.98 -7.10
CA ILE A 264 19.03 -5.72 -6.18
C ILE A 264 19.12 -6.85 -5.16
N THR A 265 20.24 -7.57 -5.17
CA THR A 265 20.49 -8.68 -4.22
C THR A 265 21.51 -8.25 -3.17
N ILE A 266 21.18 -8.41 -1.90
CA ILE A 266 22.08 -8.21 -0.76
C ILE A 266 22.18 -9.53 0.02
N GLU A 267 23.31 -10.21 -0.08
CA GLU A 267 23.48 -11.55 0.52
C GLU A 267 24.72 -11.67 1.42
N ASP A 268 24.70 -12.60 2.36
CA ASP A 268 25.85 -13.00 3.19
C ASP A 268 26.56 -11.82 3.90
N SER A 269 25.80 -10.79 4.30
CA SER A 269 26.37 -9.50 4.69
C SER A 269 26.10 -9.15 6.16
N PHE A 270 27.03 -8.40 6.78
CA PHE A 270 26.95 -7.96 8.17
C PHE A 270 26.98 -6.44 8.28
N PHE A 271 25.99 -5.89 8.98
CA PHE A 271 25.85 -4.46 9.21
C PHE A 271 25.76 -4.17 10.71
N SER A 272 26.45 -3.12 11.17
CA SER A 272 26.31 -2.70 12.56
C SER A 272 26.45 -1.20 12.81
N LYS A 273 25.80 -0.64 13.82
CA LYS A 273 25.97 0.79 14.20
C LYS A 273 25.69 1.76 13.07
N ALA A 274 24.78 1.41 12.16
CA ALA A 274 24.27 2.31 11.14
C ALA A 274 23.06 3.11 11.67
N VAL A 275 22.68 4.21 11.03
CA VAL A 275 21.35 4.81 11.28
C VAL A 275 20.27 3.89 10.75
N SER A 276 20.41 3.48 9.50
CA SER A 276 19.67 2.37 8.92
C SER A 276 20.60 1.49 8.12
N SER A 277 20.68 0.20 8.42
CA SER A 277 21.70 -0.65 7.79
C SER A 277 21.45 -0.83 6.29
N ILE A 278 20.20 -1.14 5.94
CA ILE A 278 19.73 -1.24 4.57
C ILE A 278 18.58 -0.25 4.40
N LYS A 279 18.68 0.59 3.38
CA LYS A 279 17.61 1.49 2.97
C LYS A 279 17.26 1.21 1.51
N ALA A 280 15.98 1.12 1.19
CA ALA A 280 15.49 0.97 -0.18
C ALA A 280 14.28 1.88 -0.39
N GLU A 281 14.28 2.67 -1.46
CA GLU A 281 13.16 3.56 -1.80
C GLU A 281 12.89 3.56 -3.31
N TYR A 282 11.61 3.51 -3.71
CA TYR A 282 11.17 3.61 -5.12
C TYR A 282 11.84 2.60 -6.05
N SER A 283 12.20 1.43 -5.54
CA SER A 283 12.95 0.39 -6.23
C SER A 283 12.07 -0.84 -6.44
N SER A 284 12.50 -1.83 -7.23
CA SER A 284 11.75 -3.05 -7.48
C SER A 284 12.63 -4.29 -7.38
N ASN A 285 12.02 -5.44 -7.13
CA ASN A 285 12.66 -6.76 -7.12
C ASN A 285 13.93 -6.80 -6.23
N ILE A 286 13.79 -6.52 -4.94
CA ILE A 286 14.92 -6.56 -4.00
C ILE A 286 14.97 -7.91 -3.28
N GLU A 287 16.13 -8.53 -3.20
CA GLU A 287 16.36 -9.77 -2.46
C GLU A 287 17.37 -9.52 -1.34
N ILE A 288 17.02 -9.88 -0.10
CA ILE A 288 17.90 -9.81 1.07
C ILE A 288 18.00 -11.19 1.70
N LYS A 289 19.19 -11.80 1.67
CA LYS A 289 19.37 -13.20 2.09
C LYS A 289 20.55 -13.40 3.02
N ASN A 290 20.38 -14.14 4.11
CA ASN A 290 21.45 -14.46 5.06
C ASN A 290 22.20 -13.20 5.55
N VAL A 291 21.43 -12.16 5.91
CA VAL A 291 21.97 -10.88 6.38
C VAL A 291 21.86 -10.78 7.89
N LYS A 292 22.88 -10.21 8.53
CA LYS A 292 22.84 -9.87 9.95
C LYS A 292 23.03 -8.36 10.18
N ILE A 293 22.08 -7.76 10.91
CA ILE A 293 22.05 -6.35 11.27
C ILE A 293 22.03 -6.22 12.79
N SER A 294 22.89 -5.36 13.37
CA SER A 294 22.85 -5.10 14.81
C SER A 294 23.17 -3.66 15.22
N ASN A 295 22.72 -3.25 16.40
CA ASN A 295 23.11 -1.99 17.05
C ASN A 295 22.78 -0.73 16.22
N THR A 296 21.64 -0.68 15.53
CA THR A 296 21.29 0.48 14.68
C THR A 296 20.62 1.60 15.47
N TYR A 297 20.77 2.85 15.02
CA TYR A 297 20.21 4.00 15.73
C TYR A 297 18.72 4.25 15.46
N GLU A 298 18.23 3.99 14.24
CA GLU A 298 16.81 4.21 13.89
C GLU A 298 16.12 2.93 13.42
N TYR A 299 16.62 2.32 12.35
CA TYR A 299 15.98 1.15 11.74
C TYR A 299 17.03 0.08 11.44
N GLY A 300 16.72 -1.20 11.65
CA GLY A 300 17.49 -2.27 11.03
C GLY A 300 17.42 -2.14 9.51
N MET A 301 16.19 -2.17 8.98
CA MET A 301 15.87 -1.92 7.57
C MET A 301 14.77 -0.87 7.43
N ASN A 302 14.93 0.02 6.44
CA ASN A 302 13.95 1.04 6.10
C ASN A 302 13.61 0.95 4.60
N ILE A 303 12.48 0.33 4.30
CA ILE A 303 12.07 -0.08 2.96
C ILE A 303 10.78 0.66 2.62
N ARG A 304 10.75 1.38 1.48
CA ARG A 304 9.59 2.20 1.12
C ARG A 304 9.31 2.20 -0.38
N ASN A 305 8.03 2.16 -0.76
CA ASN A 305 7.60 2.30 -2.16
C ASN A 305 8.33 1.28 -3.04
N ILE A 306 8.18 -0.01 -2.72
CA ILE A 306 8.88 -1.10 -3.40
C ILE A 306 7.87 -2.03 -4.08
N ASP A 307 8.15 -2.36 -5.33
CA ASP A 307 7.42 -3.42 -6.03
C ASP A 307 8.26 -4.70 -6.04
N GLY A 308 7.92 -5.65 -5.16
CA GLY A 308 8.66 -6.90 -4.98
C GLY A 308 9.88 -6.79 -4.06
N ILE A 309 9.79 -7.39 -2.87
CA ILE A 309 10.94 -7.60 -1.99
C ILE A 309 10.84 -8.91 -1.21
N SER A 310 11.95 -9.65 -1.13
CA SER A 310 12.11 -10.84 -0.30
C SER A 310 13.20 -10.67 0.76
N ILE A 311 12.92 -11.14 1.98
CA ILE A 311 13.84 -11.14 3.12
C ILE A 311 13.89 -12.55 3.71
N GLU A 312 15.01 -13.24 3.54
CA GLU A 312 15.20 -14.64 3.93
C GLU A 312 16.42 -14.79 4.85
N ASP A 313 16.34 -15.74 5.80
CA ASP A 313 17.46 -16.14 6.67
C ASP A 313 18.14 -14.97 7.41
N THR A 314 17.37 -13.95 7.76
CA THR A 314 17.92 -12.67 8.20
C THR A 314 17.78 -12.47 9.71
N ILE A 315 18.80 -11.87 10.34
CA ILE A 315 18.80 -11.50 11.76
C ILE A 315 18.91 -9.98 11.89
N VAL A 316 17.93 -9.35 12.54
CA VAL A 316 17.93 -7.93 12.88
C VAL A 316 17.86 -7.81 14.41
N GLU A 317 18.89 -7.26 15.04
CA GLU A 317 18.95 -7.13 16.49
C GLU A 317 19.34 -5.71 16.96
N ASP A 318 19.02 -5.38 18.21
CA ASP A 318 19.52 -4.19 18.92
C ASP A 318 19.30 -2.88 18.12
N SER A 319 18.06 -2.58 17.77
CA SER A 319 17.71 -1.43 16.92
C SER A 319 16.54 -0.66 17.51
N ASN A 320 16.35 0.62 17.20
CA ASN A 320 15.14 1.32 17.66
C ASN A 320 13.87 0.67 17.06
N LYS A 321 13.84 0.44 15.75
CA LYS A 321 12.89 -0.46 15.06
C LYS A 321 13.65 -1.52 14.27
N GLY A 322 13.12 -2.74 14.19
CA GLY A 322 13.71 -3.83 13.43
C GLY A 322 13.59 -3.60 11.92
N ILE A 323 12.48 -4.02 11.35
CA ILE A 323 12.16 -3.86 9.92
C ILE A 323 10.98 -2.92 9.78
N TYR A 324 11.16 -1.84 9.02
CA TYR A 324 10.11 -0.89 8.67
C TYR A 324 9.85 -0.94 7.16
N ALA A 325 8.65 -1.35 6.77
CA ALA A 325 8.23 -1.50 5.39
C ALA A 325 6.97 -0.65 5.15
N ARG A 326 6.98 0.18 4.11
CA ARG A 326 5.84 1.05 3.78
C ARG A 326 5.60 1.17 2.28
N GLY A 327 4.36 1.07 1.81
CA GLY A 327 4.06 1.22 0.37
C GLY A 327 4.69 0.08 -0.43
N ILE A 328 4.38 -1.17 -0.11
CA ILE A 328 5.01 -2.35 -0.73
C ILE A 328 3.93 -3.15 -1.45
N ASN A 329 4.14 -3.58 -2.69
CA ASN A 329 3.12 -4.34 -3.43
C ASN A 329 3.22 -5.86 -3.29
N ASN A 330 4.42 -6.37 -3.02
CA ASN A 330 4.71 -7.79 -2.87
C ASN A 330 5.86 -7.94 -1.87
N LEU A 331 5.57 -8.50 -0.69
CA LEU A 331 6.52 -8.68 0.41
C LEU A 331 6.60 -10.13 0.85
N GLU A 332 7.79 -10.72 0.80
CA GLU A 332 8.05 -12.03 1.37
C GLU A 332 9.08 -11.92 2.51
N ILE A 333 8.73 -12.41 3.70
CA ILE A 333 9.65 -12.50 4.85
C ILE A 333 9.63 -13.93 5.37
N THR A 334 10.75 -14.62 5.28
CA THR A 334 10.86 -16.02 5.71
C THR A 334 12.08 -16.22 6.61
N ASN A 335 11.94 -17.10 7.61
CA ASN A 335 13.02 -17.47 8.55
C ASN A 335 13.80 -16.26 9.12
N THR A 336 13.09 -15.18 9.44
CA THR A 336 13.70 -13.92 9.88
C THR A 336 13.55 -13.75 11.39
N THR A 337 14.63 -13.36 12.06
CA THR A 337 14.64 -13.07 13.50
C THR A 337 14.82 -11.57 13.72
N SER A 338 13.83 -10.89 14.31
CA SER A 338 13.92 -9.47 14.68
C SER A 338 13.77 -9.30 16.19
N THR A 339 14.85 -8.95 16.90
CA THR A 339 14.84 -8.95 18.38
C THR A 339 15.56 -7.78 19.05
N ASN A 340 15.23 -7.54 20.32
CA ASN A 340 15.85 -6.51 21.17
C ASN A 340 15.67 -5.10 20.59
N HIS A 341 14.43 -4.74 20.26
CA HIS A 341 14.12 -3.42 19.73
C HIS A 341 13.46 -2.52 20.77
N GLU A 342 13.76 -1.23 20.74
CA GLU A 342 13.09 -0.26 21.64
C GLU A 342 11.60 -0.12 21.29
N ASN A 343 11.25 -0.23 20.01
CA ASN A 343 9.89 -0.20 19.48
C ASN A 343 9.55 -1.52 18.78
N ASP A 344 9.24 -1.51 17.48
CA ASP A 344 8.60 -2.63 16.79
C ASP A 344 9.63 -3.59 16.17
N GLY A 345 9.34 -4.89 16.20
CA GLY A 345 10.12 -5.90 15.47
C GLY A 345 9.92 -5.78 13.97
N LEU A 346 8.67 -5.91 13.52
CA LEU A 346 8.26 -5.66 12.15
C LEU A 346 7.12 -4.63 12.12
N TYR A 347 7.22 -3.64 11.25
CA TYR A 347 6.20 -2.63 11.05
C TYR A 347 5.86 -2.50 9.56
N LEU A 348 4.62 -2.84 9.20
CA LEU A 348 4.06 -2.79 7.85
C LEU A 348 3.01 -1.68 7.77
N TRP A 349 3.07 -0.88 6.71
CA TRP A 349 2.09 0.19 6.48
C TRP A 349 1.82 0.41 4.99
N TYR A 350 0.58 0.30 4.53
CA TYR A 350 0.26 0.31 3.10
C TYR A 350 1.05 -0.76 2.35
N VAL A 351 0.93 -2.00 2.80
CA VAL A 351 1.50 -3.16 2.11
C VAL A 351 0.37 -3.95 1.47
N ASN A 352 0.50 -4.23 0.19
CA ASN A 352 -0.35 -5.17 -0.53
C ASN A 352 0.45 -6.48 -0.63
N ASN A 353 -0.23 -7.62 -0.49
CA ASN A 353 0.34 -8.97 -0.64
C ASN A 353 1.61 -9.20 0.20
N ALA A 354 1.44 -9.52 1.48
CA ALA A 354 2.56 -9.87 2.35
C ALA A 354 2.48 -11.31 2.85
N ASN A 355 3.52 -12.10 2.61
CA ASN A 355 3.69 -13.42 3.22
C ASN A 355 4.84 -13.37 4.24
N ILE A 356 4.50 -13.51 5.53
CA ILE A 356 5.45 -13.56 6.63
C ILE A 356 5.36 -14.95 7.23
N SER A 357 6.43 -15.73 7.10
CA SER A 357 6.44 -17.11 7.61
C SER A 357 7.70 -17.50 8.38
N SER A 358 7.52 -18.45 9.30
CA SER A 358 8.58 -19.06 10.11
C SER A 358 9.52 -18.06 10.78
N SER A 359 9.02 -16.87 11.13
CA SER A 359 9.81 -15.73 11.64
C SER A 359 9.61 -15.50 13.14
N PHE A 360 10.61 -14.90 13.79
CA PHE A 360 10.65 -14.71 15.24
C PHE A 360 10.85 -13.24 15.63
N PHE A 361 9.90 -12.68 16.40
CA PHE A 361 9.90 -11.30 16.85
C PHE A 361 9.93 -11.22 18.38
N ALA A 362 10.99 -10.70 19.01
CA ALA A 362 11.09 -10.78 20.48
C ALA A 362 11.83 -9.66 21.19
N ASN A 363 11.53 -9.44 22.47
CA ASN A 363 12.14 -8.38 23.29
C ASN A 363 11.95 -6.98 22.65
N CYS A 364 10.72 -6.70 22.24
CA CYS A 364 10.33 -5.47 21.53
C CYS A 364 9.14 -4.82 22.23
N LYS A 365 8.73 -3.61 21.84
CA LYS A 365 7.42 -3.07 22.21
C LYS A 365 6.30 -3.91 21.59
N ASN A 366 6.28 -3.99 20.26
CA ASN A 366 5.39 -4.85 19.48
C ASN A 366 6.23 -5.87 18.70
N GLY A 367 5.77 -7.11 18.61
CA GLY A 367 6.42 -8.11 17.74
C GLY A 367 6.24 -7.73 16.26
N LEU A 368 4.99 -7.70 15.81
CA LEU A 368 4.58 -7.30 14.46
C LEU A 368 3.44 -6.30 14.53
N VAL A 369 3.53 -5.23 13.73
CA VAL A 369 2.44 -4.28 13.51
C VAL A 369 2.15 -4.21 12.02
N ALA A 370 0.90 -4.41 11.62
CA ALA A 370 0.42 -4.17 10.27
C ALA A 370 -0.74 -3.17 10.31
N ARG A 371 -0.69 -2.18 9.41
CA ARG A 371 -1.67 -1.10 9.36
C ARG A 371 -2.06 -0.74 7.93
N SER A 372 -3.36 -0.58 7.66
CA SER A 372 -3.87 -0.11 6.36
C SER A 372 -3.24 -0.89 5.21
N SER A 373 -3.34 -2.21 5.26
CA SER A 373 -2.62 -3.15 4.38
C SER A 373 -3.56 -4.29 4.00
N THR A 374 -3.40 -4.87 2.81
CA THR A 374 -4.31 -5.86 2.24
C THR A 374 -3.57 -7.16 1.89
N ASN A 375 -4.27 -8.29 1.88
CA ASN A 375 -3.72 -9.60 1.53
C ASN A 375 -2.52 -9.99 2.41
N ILE A 376 -2.71 -10.03 3.73
CA ILE A 376 -1.64 -10.27 4.72
C ILE A 376 -1.72 -11.71 5.27
N ARG A 377 -0.68 -12.50 5.01
CA ARG A 377 -0.55 -13.89 5.49
C ARG A 377 0.57 -14.00 6.52
N LEU A 378 0.20 -14.43 7.73
CA LEU A 378 1.08 -14.64 8.88
C LEU A 378 1.07 -16.13 9.26
N GLU A 379 2.13 -16.86 8.94
CA GLU A 379 2.18 -18.31 9.17
C GLU A 379 3.39 -18.80 9.98
N GLU A 380 3.18 -19.68 10.94
CA GLU A 380 4.26 -20.32 11.71
C GLU A 380 5.23 -19.32 12.40
N ASN A 381 4.79 -18.10 12.66
CA ASN A 381 5.62 -17.10 13.30
C ASN A 381 5.54 -17.21 14.82
N SER A 382 6.55 -16.66 15.50
CA SER A 382 6.57 -16.58 16.95
C SER A 382 6.88 -15.17 17.44
N ALA A 383 6.18 -14.74 18.48
CA ALA A 383 6.41 -13.44 19.11
C ALA A 383 6.38 -13.51 20.64
N SER A 384 7.49 -13.13 21.28
CA SER A 384 7.71 -13.35 22.73
C SER A 384 8.37 -12.18 23.44
N ASN A 385 8.12 -12.03 24.73
CA ASN A 385 8.61 -10.95 25.58
C ASN A 385 8.41 -9.55 24.94
N CYS A 386 7.26 -9.34 24.30
CA CYS A 386 6.86 -8.06 23.76
C CYS A 386 6.13 -7.27 24.85
N SER A 387 6.57 -6.04 25.13
CA SER A 387 6.02 -5.26 26.26
C SER A 387 4.61 -4.74 26.00
N TYR A 388 4.10 -4.87 24.78
CA TYR A 388 2.76 -4.44 24.39
C TYR A 388 1.96 -5.58 23.76
N THR A 389 2.20 -5.90 22.48
CA THR A 389 1.49 -6.99 21.77
C THR A 389 2.46 -7.91 21.07
N SER A 390 2.03 -9.16 20.87
CA SER A 390 2.72 -10.04 19.93
C SER A 390 2.44 -9.52 18.52
N PHE A 391 1.17 -9.46 18.12
CA PHE A 391 0.73 -8.92 16.82
C PHE A 391 -0.32 -7.81 17.00
N THR A 392 -0.23 -6.77 16.18
CA THR A 392 -1.22 -5.69 16.10
C THR A 392 -1.65 -5.51 14.66
N LEU A 393 -2.93 -5.71 14.38
CA LEU A 393 -3.54 -5.63 13.05
C LEU A 393 -4.59 -4.51 13.05
N ILE A 394 -4.42 -3.51 12.18
CA ILE A 394 -5.21 -2.28 12.18
C ILE A 394 -5.67 -1.95 10.76
N TYR A 395 -6.98 -1.92 10.52
CA TYR A 395 -7.55 -1.62 9.19
C TYR A 395 -6.92 -2.47 8.09
N LEU A 396 -7.00 -3.79 8.25
CA LEU A 396 -6.53 -4.74 7.25
C LEU A 396 -7.72 -5.44 6.59
N GLU A 397 -7.50 -5.88 5.36
CA GLU A 397 -8.42 -6.67 4.54
C GLU A 397 -7.70 -7.93 4.06
N ASN A 398 -8.42 -9.04 3.92
CA ASN A 398 -7.93 -10.35 3.45
C ASN A 398 -6.72 -10.83 4.24
N VAL A 399 -6.95 -11.23 5.49
CA VAL A 399 -5.87 -11.57 6.42
C VAL A 399 -5.93 -13.03 6.84
N THR A 400 -4.84 -13.77 6.61
CA THR A 400 -4.67 -15.13 7.14
C THR A 400 -3.68 -15.10 8.31
N VAL A 401 -4.08 -15.61 9.47
CA VAL A 401 -3.21 -15.79 10.64
C VAL A 401 -3.27 -17.25 11.05
N LYS A 402 -2.20 -18.00 10.81
CA LYS A 402 -2.20 -19.46 11.00
C LYS A 402 -0.95 -20.00 11.67
N ASP A 403 -1.13 -20.98 12.57
CA ASP A 403 -0.04 -21.73 13.23
C ASP A 403 0.98 -20.84 13.99
N ASN A 404 0.58 -19.65 14.46
CA ASN A 404 1.48 -18.72 15.15
C ASN A 404 1.55 -18.96 16.67
N LEU A 405 2.71 -18.65 17.26
CA LEU A 405 2.99 -18.75 18.70
C LEU A 405 3.20 -17.36 19.31
N MET A 406 2.26 -16.93 20.14
CA MET A 406 2.26 -15.60 20.75
C MET A 406 2.42 -15.68 22.28
N GLU A 407 2.97 -14.64 22.88
CA GLU A 407 3.05 -14.50 24.34
C GLU A 407 2.11 -13.42 24.87
N SER A 408 2.10 -12.24 24.25
CA SER A 408 1.30 -11.09 24.71
C SER A 408 -0.08 -11.01 24.03
N GLY A 409 -0.38 -11.90 23.09
CA GLY A 409 -1.65 -11.94 22.38
C GLY A 409 -1.71 -11.04 21.15
N ILE A 410 -2.89 -11.01 20.53
CA ILE A 410 -3.16 -10.29 19.28
C ILE A 410 -4.13 -9.13 19.53
N LYS A 411 -3.83 -7.97 18.95
CA LYS A 411 -4.70 -6.81 18.94
C LYS A 411 -5.28 -6.61 17.56
N LEU A 412 -6.60 -6.48 17.49
CA LEU A 412 -7.34 -6.10 16.30
C LEU A 412 -8.00 -4.74 16.53
N ASN A 413 -7.90 -3.85 15.56
CA ASN A 413 -8.68 -2.61 15.49
C ASN A 413 -9.31 -2.55 14.09
N HIS A 414 -10.61 -2.83 14.02
CA HIS A 414 -11.38 -2.91 12.78
C HIS A 414 -12.75 -2.27 13.00
N TYR A 415 -13.26 -1.55 11.99
CA TYR A 415 -14.53 -0.82 12.07
C TYR A 415 -15.48 -1.13 10.91
N ASN A 416 -15.07 -1.99 9.98
CA ASN A 416 -15.91 -2.41 8.87
C ASN A 416 -16.64 -3.71 9.24
N VAL A 417 -17.82 -3.88 8.65
CA VAL A 417 -18.72 -5.02 8.89
C VAL A 417 -18.21 -6.28 8.15
N GLU A 418 -17.54 -6.10 7.01
CA GLU A 418 -16.96 -7.18 6.21
C GLU A 418 -15.70 -7.78 6.87
N TRP A 419 -15.89 -8.93 7.52
CA TRP A 419 -14.80 -9.65 8.18
C TRP A 419 -14.07 -10.58 7.21
N SER A 420 -12.90 -10.16 6.73
CA SER A 420 -12.05 -10.93 5.81
C SER A 420 -10.85 -11.61 6.48
N TYR A 421 -11.00 -12.09 7.73
CA TYR A 421 -9.91 -12.71 8.50
C TYR A 421 -10.10 -14.22 8.69
N GLU A 422 -9.07 -14.98 8.33
CA GLU A 422 -8.96 -16.41 8.61
C GLU A 422 -7.97 -16.67 9.76
N PHE A 423 -8.46 -17.27 10.85
CA PHE A 423 -7.63 -17.67 12.00
C PHE A 423 -7.65 -19.19 12.19
N SER A 424 -6.47 -19.81 12.26
CA SER A 424 -6.38 -21.24 12.60
C SER A 424 -5.12 -21.62 13.38
N ASN A 425 -5.25 -22.55 14.34
CA ASN A 425 -4.14 -23.13 15.12
C ASN A 425 -3.19 -22.15 15.84
N ASN A 426 -3.61 -20.91 16.09
CA ASN A 426 -2.77 -19.95 16.83
C ASN A 426 -2.83 -20.21 18.34
N THR A 427 -1.70 -20.04 19.01
CA THR A 427 -1.62 -20.18 20.48
C THR A 427 -1.05 -18.93 21.15
N ILE A 428 -1.54 -18.64 22.34
CA ILE A 428 -1.03 -17.60 23.23
C ILE A 428 -0.63 -18.26 24.54
N LYS A 429 0.67 -18.19 24.89
CA LYS A 429 1.25 -18.89 26.06
C LYS A 429 0.92 -20.39 26.10
N GLY A 430 0.87 -21.02 24.93
CA GLY A 430 0.59 -22.45 24.77
C GLY A 430 -0.87 -22.86 24.95
N LYS A 431 -1.81 -21.92 25.11
CA LYS A 431 -3.26 -22.18 25.00
C LYS A 431 -3.80 -21.63 23.68
N PRO A 432 -4.90 -22.17 23.14
CA PRO A 432 -5.48 -21.65 21.91
C PRO A 432 -5.94 -20.20 22.03
N LEU A 433 -5.86 -19.46 20.92
CA LEU A 433 -6.61 -18.22 20.69
C LEU A 433 -8.02 -18.62 20.20
N GLY A 434 -9.07 -18.11 20.84
CA GLY A 434 -10.44 -18.34 20.39
C GLY A 434 -10.92 -17.16 19.55
N VAL A 435 -11.17 -17.40 18.26
CA VAL A 435 -11.80 -16.43 17.35
C VAL A 435 -13.08 -17.05 16.82
N PHE A 436 -14.20 -16.36 17.01
CA PHE A 436 -15.52 -16.78 16.58
C PHE A 436 -16.12 -15.68 15.69
N TYR A 437 -16.55 -16.07 14.50
CA TYR A 437 -17.16 -15.19 13.50
C TYR A 437 -18.44 -15.83 12.98
N ASN A 438 -19.55 -15.07 12.93
CA ASN A 438 -20.87 -15.54 12.51
C ASN A 438 -21.26 -16.85 13.20
N LYS A 439 -21.39 -16.80 14.54
CA LYS A 439 -21.78 -17.95 15.36
C LYS A 439 -22.91 -17.59 16.32
N THR A 440 -23.83 -18.53 16.50
CA THR A 440 -25.02 -18.37 17.34
C THR A 440 -25.15 -19.51 18.35
N GLY A 441 -25.65 -19.22 19.55
CA GLY A 441 -26.11 -20.23 20.52
C GLY A 441 -25.00 -21.05 21.19
N LEU A 442 -23.78 -20.53 21.28
CA LEU A 442 -22.64 -21.26 21.85
C LEU A 442 -22.38 -20.88 23.31
N THR A 443 -22.08 -21.90 24.12
CA THR A 443 -21.57 -21.74 25.49
C THR A 443 -20.11 -22.16 25.58
N ILE A 444 -19.26 -21.26 26.10
CA ILE A 444 -17.83 -21.44 26.25
C ILE A 444 -17.47 -21.49 27.75
N ASP A 445 -17.09 -22.67 28.24
CA ASP A 445 -16.30 -22.82 29.47
C ASP A 445 -14.81 -22.74 29.11
N SER A 446 -14.28 -21.51 29.03
CA SER A 446 -13.09 -21.18 28.23
C SER A 446 -11.78 -21.85 28.69
N THR A 447 -11.08 -22.50 27.73
CA THR A 447 -9.67 -22.91 27.85
C THR A 447 -8.71 -21.96 27.13
N TYR A 448 -9.24 -20.89 26.54
CA TYR A 448 -8.53 -19.96 25.67
C TYR A 448 -7.69 -18.96 26.48
N SER A 449 -6.61 -18.46 25.89
CA SER A 449 -5.79 -17.38 26.48
C SER A 449 -6.28 -15.98 26.13
N GLN A 450 -7.10 -15.87 25.09
CA GLN A 450 -7.74 -14.66 24.60
C GLN A 450 -8.97 -15.08 23.78
N LEU A 451 -10.04 -14.29 23.85
CA LEU A 451 -11.26 -14.50 23.08
C LEU A 451 -11.57 -13.29 22.21
N ILE A 452 -11.97 -13.55 20.97
CA ILE A 452 -12.43 -12.56 19.99
C ILE A 452 -13.73 -13.09 19.40
N LEU A 453 -14.81 -12.34 19.58
CA LEU A 453 -16.14 -12.64 19.06
C LEU A 453 -16.51 -11.52 18.09
N VAL A 454 -16.88 -11.89 16.88
CA VAL A 454 -17.27 -10.95 15.82
C VAL A 454 -18.58 -11.41 15.23
N ASN A 455 -19.59 -10.54 15.21
CA ASN A 455 -20.92 -10.84 14.71
C ASN A 455 -21.46 -12.18 15.28
N CYS A 456 -21.43 -12.31 16.60
CA CYS A 456 -21.90 -13.50 17.30
C CYS A 456 -23.15 -13.18 18.12
N THR A 457 -24.11 -14.10 18.12
CA THR A 457 -25.39 -13.95 18.81
C THR A 457 -25.64 -15.07 19.83
N ASP A 458 -26.39 -14.80 20.89
CA ASP A 458 -26.79 -15.80 21.89
C ASP A 458 -25.61 -16.60 22.49
N PHE A 459 -24.57 -15.87 22.90
CA PHE A 459 -23.31 -16.45 23.35
C PHE A 459 -23.17 -16.39 24.87
N ILE A 460 -22.65 -17.45 25.48
CA ILE A 460 -22.39 -17.50 26.92
C ILE A 460 -20.91 -17.81 27.16
N ILE A 461 -20.20 -16.95 27.87
CA ILE A 461 -18.81 -17.14 28.27
C ILE A 461 -18.76 -17.34 29.79
N ASN A 462 -18.35 -18.53 30.22
CA ASN A 462 -18.30 -18.93 31.61
C ASN A 462 -16.87 -19.30 32.05
N ASN A 463 -16.56 -19.05 33.33
CA ASN A 463 -15.45 -19.67 34.06
C ASN A 463 -14.05 -19.47 33.43
N ALA A 464 -13.79 -18.32 32.80
CA ALA A 464 -12.53 -18.05 32.11
C ALA A 464 -11.47 -17.33 32.97
N TYR A 465 -10.20 -17.55 32.65
CA TYR A 465 -9.06 -16.86 33.28
C TYR A 465 -8.07 -16.34 32.23
N PHE A 466 -7.93 -15.02 32.16
CA PHE A 466 -7.03 -14.32 31.24
C PHE A 466 -5.89 -13.64 32.01
N SER A 467 -4.63 -13.80 31.57
CA SER A 467 -3.51 -13.16 32.26
C SER A 467 -2.33 -12.77 31.39
N GLN A 468 -1.87 -11.51 31.55
CA GLN A 468 -0.77 -10.89 30.81
C GLN A 468 -0.88 -11.11 29.30
N VAL A 469 -2.08 -10.81 28.80
CA VAL A 469 -2.43 -10.71 27.39
C VAL A 469 -2.89 -9.28 27.12
N VAL A 470 -2.86 -8.85 25.87
CA VAL A 470 -3.26 -7.50 25.46
C VAL A 470 -4.71 -7.21 25.84
N ARG A 471 -5.63 -8.07 25.39
CA ARG A 471 -7.07 -8.04 25.70
C ARG A 471 -7.51 -9.44 26.13
N GLY A 472 -8.35 -9.53 27.15
CA GLY A 472 -8.90 -10.80 27.60
C GLY A 472 -10.00 -11.28 26.65
N ILE A 473 -11.03 -10.44 26.50
CA ILE A 473 -12.18 -10.66 25.64
C ILE A 473 -12.38 -9.42 24.77
N TYR A 474 -12.55 -9.62 23.47
CA TYR A 474 -12.98 -8.60 22.52
C TYR A 474 -14.28 -9.04 21.83
N ILE A 475 -15.29 -8.18 21.86
CA ILE A 475 -16.59 -8.38 21.23
C ILE A 475 -16.81 -7.23 20.25
N LEU A 476 -17.15 -7.57 19.01
CA LEU A 476 -17.46 -6.63 17.93
C LEU A 476 -18.76 -7.10 17.25
N TYR A 477 -19.74 -6.23 17.08
CA TYR A 477 -21.06 -6.58 16.50
C TYR A 477 -21.77 -7.74 17.22
N GLY A 478 -21.59 -7.87 18.53
CA GLY A 478 -22.21 -8.95 19.31
C GLY A 478 -23.65 -8.63 19.72
N GLU A 479 -24.52 -9.63 19.75
CA GLU A 479 -25.88 -9.52 20.33
C GLU A 479 -26.14 -10.61 21.37
N ASN A 480 -26.79 -10.26 22.47
CA ASN A 480 -27.22 -11.20 23.51
C ASN A 480 -26.07 -12.06 24.05
N ILE A 481 -25.00 -11.40 24.51
CA ILE A 481 -23.80 -12.07 25.02
C ILE A 481 -23.77 -11.98 26.55
N SER A 482 -23.69 -13.15 27.19
CA SER A 482 -23.56 -13.30 28.64
C SER A 482 -22.13 -13.67 29.04
N ILE A 483 -21.55 -12.92 29.98
CA ILE A 483 -20.17 -13.07 30.46
C ILE A 483 -20.21 -13.31 31.96
N ASN A 484 -19.96 -14.55 32.40
CA ASN A 484 -20.16 -14.95 33.79
C ASN A 484 -18.88 -15.55 34.42
N ASN A 485 -18.57 -15.11 35.64
CA ASN A 485 -17.49 -15.66 36.46
C ASN A 485 -16.13 -15.66 35.72
N ILE A 486 -15.69 -14.46 35.31
CA ILE A 486 -14.45 -14.27 34.55
C ILE A 486 -13.40 -13.60 35.43
N SER A 487 -12.14 -14.01 35.31
CA SER A 487 -11.02 -13.38 36.01
C SER A 487 -9.95 -12.91 35.03
N MET A 488 -9.53 -11.65 35.15
CA MET A 488 -8.50 -11.01 34.31
C MET A 488 -7.38 -10.46 35.19
N TYR A 489 -6.13 -10.83 34.89
CA TYR A 489 -4.97 -10.46 35.72
C TYR A 489 -3.79 -9.90 34.93
N ASN A 490 -3.38 -8.66 35.23
CA ASN A 490 -2.28 -7.94 34.58
C ASN A 490 -2.42 -7.87 33.05
N VAL A 491 -3.59 -7.51 32.54
CA VAL A 491 -3.84 -7.30 31.10
C VAL A 491 -3.31 -5.93 30.65
N PHE A 492 -2.90 -5.78 29.38
CA PHE A 492 -2.15 -4.60 28.95
C PHE A 492 -3.00 -3.44 28.39
N GLU A 493 -4.11 -3.71 27.70
CA GLU A 493 -4.84 -2.68 26.93
C GLU A 493 -6.33 -3.03 26.76
N GLY A 494 -7.07 -2.98 27.88
CA GLY A 494 -8.49 -3.33 27.93
C GLY A 494 -8.73 -4.78 28.39
N GLY A 495 -9.34 -4.97 29.56
CA GLY A 495 -9.72 -6.31 30.01
C GLY A 495 -10.80 -6.91 29.12
N LEU A 496 -11.97 -6.26 29.11
CA LEU A 496 -13.09 -6.56 28.25
C LEU A 496 -13.33 -5.36 27.32
N LEU A 497 -13.26 -5.61 26.02
CA LEU A 497 -13.55 -4.61 25.00
C LEU A 497 -14.84 -5.00 24.27
N VAL A 498 -15.78 -4.07 24.14
CA VAL A 498 -17.08 -4.28 23.48
C VAL A 498 -17.37 -3.10 22.55
N GLU A 499 -17.56 -3.37 21.26
CA GLU A 499 -17.78 -2.33 20.25
C GLU A 499 -18.99 -2.69 19.37
N TYR A 500 -19.83 -1.70 19.02
CA TYR A 500 -20.98 -1.84 18.12
C TYR A 500 -21.92 -3.01 18.46
N SER A 501 -22.18 -3.23 19.74
CA SER A 501 -22.85 -4.44 20.23
C SER A 501 -24.11 -4.12 21.04
N LYS A 502 -25.01 -5.08 21.22
CA LYS A 502 -26.25 -4.89 22.00
C LYS A 502 -26.57 -6.06 22.92
N LYS A 503 -27.32 -5.81 23.99
CA LYS A 503 -27.75 -6.82 24.98
C LYS A 503 -26.55 -7.59 25.59
N ILE A 504 -25.66 -6.88 26.27
CA ILE A 504 -24.45 -7.46 26.86
C ILE A 504 -24.63 -7.61 28.38
N SER A 505 -24.64 -8.84 28.87
CA SER A 505 -24.77 -9.16 30.29
C SER A 505 -23.43 -9.60 30.88
N ILE A 506 -23.00 -8.97 31.97
CA ILE A 506 -21.72 -9.19 32.62
C ILE A 506 -21.97 -9.42 34.11
N GLN A 507 -21.63 -10.62 34.59
CA GLN A 507 -21.77 -11.00 35.99
C GLN A 507 -20.49 -11.61 36.54
N ASP A 508 -20.12 -11.23 37.77
CA ASP A 508 -18.96 -11.78 38.48
C ASP A 508 -17.63 -11.63 37.70
N LEU A 509 -17.41 -10.49 37.04
CA LEU A 509 -16.14 -10.16 36.39
C LEU A 509 -15.14 -9.63 37.42
N ASN A 510 -13.99 -10.26 37.53
CA ASN A 510 -12.90 -9.85 38.40
C ASN A 510 -11.69 -9.37 37.59
N VAL A 511 -11.48 -8.06 37.51
CA VAL A 511 -10.33 -7.44 36.84
C VAL A 511 -9.34 -6.96 37.88
N ASN A 512 -8.11 -7.47 37.83
CA ASN A 512 -7.04 -7.10 38.74
C ASN A 512 -5.75 -6.78 37.99
N GLY A 513 -5.39 -5.50 37.96
CA GLY A 513 -4.20 -5.02 37.26
C GLY A 513 -4.45 -4.86 35.76
N VAL A 514 -4.70 -3.62 35.34
CA VAL A 514 -4.66 -3.23 33.91
C VAL A 514 -3.53 -2.22 33.74
N ILE A 515 -2.59 -2.51 32.85
CA ILE A 515 -1.30 -1.82 32.78
C ILE A 515 -0.91 -1.44 31.35
N GLY A 516 -0.88 -0.16 31.04
CA GLY A 516 -0.52 0.31 29.70
C GLY A 516 -1.02 1.73 29.49
N ASN A 517 -0.94 2.19 28.23
CA ASN A 517 -1.82 3.27 27.78
C ASN A 517 -3.18 2.64 27.45
N GLU A 518 -4.29 3.35 27.64
CA GLU A 518 -5.64 2.79 27.41
C GLU A 518 -5.94 1.62 28.37
N ALA A 519 -5.57 1.79 29.64
CA ALA A 519 -5.67 0.77 30.67
C ALA A 519 -7.11 0.65 31.24
N TYR A 520 -8.02 0.17 30.40
CA TYR A 520 -9.44 0.00 30.72
C TYR A 520 -9.75 -1.35 31.38
N GLY A 521 -10.63 -1.37 32.40
CA GLY A 521 -11.21 -2.62 32.89
C GLY A 521 -12.23 -3.16 31.88
N ILE A 522 -13.26 -2.36 31.64
CA ILE A 522 -14.22 -2.48 30.53
C ILE A 522 -14.13 -1.22 29.67
N TYR A 523 -14.05 -1.40 28.36
CA TYR A 523 -14.26 -0.32 27.38
C TYR A 523 -15.46 -0.68 26.50
N THR A 524 -16.40 0.25 26.35
CA THR A 524 -17.53 0.13 25.44
C THR A 524 -17.56 1.29 24.44
N TYR A 525 -17.80 1.00 23.16
CA TYR A 525 -18.04 2.00 22.11
C TYR A 525 -19.28 1.65 21.29
N ASN A 526 -20.27 2.54 21.25
CA ASN A 526 -21.55 2.34 20.55
C ASN A 526 -22.24 1.04 20.97
N VAL A 527 -22.67 0.98 22.24
CA VAL A 527 -23.22 -0.25 22.85
C VAL A 527 -24.55 0.04 23.54
N THR A 528 -25.57 -0.77 23.27
CA THR A 528 -26.91 -0.64 23.89
C THR A 528 -27.25 -1.83 24.78
N SER A 529 -28.05 -1.60 25.83
CA SER A 529 -28.50 -2.64 26.76
C SER A 529 -27.37 -3.41 27.45
N VAL A 530 -26.54 -2.71 28.23
CA VAL A 530 -25.45 -3.32 29.02
C VAL A 530 -25.89 -3.57 30.46
N PHE A 531 -25.83 -4.82 30.93
CA PHE A 531 -26.03 -5.19 32.33
C PHE A 531 -24.69 -5.56 32.98
N LEU A 532 -24.22 -4.81 33.97
CA LEU A 532 -22.99 -5.10 34.72
C LEU A 532 -23.28 -5.29 36.20
N ASN A 533 -23.00 -6.49 36.71
CA ASN A 533 -23.42 -6.88 38.05
C ASN A 533 -22.38 -7.71 38.82
N HIS A 534 -22.31 -7.53 40.15
CA HIS A 534 -21.45 -8.30 41.08
C HIS A 534 -19.97 -8.40 40.68
N SER A 535 -19.43 -7.41 39.98
CA SER A 535 -18.06 -7.43 39.44
C SER A 535 -17.08 -6.66 40.34
N ILE A 536 -15.79 -7.03 40.29
CA ILE A 536 -14.72 -6.46 41.11
C ILE A 536 -13.61 -5.93 40.20
N PHE A 537 -13.28 -4.66 40.36
CA PHE A 537 -12.21 -3.98 39.64
C PHE A 537 -11.17 -3.50 40.65
N THR A 538 -9.93 -3.95 40.50
CA THR A 538 -8.83 -3.60 41.40
C THR A 538 -7.61 -3.20 40.59
N LEU A 539 -6.95 -2.09 40.95
CA LEU A 539 -5.70 -1.65 40.30
C LEU A 539 -5.83 -1.46 38.78
N CYS A 540 -6.94 -0.88 38.31
CA CYS A 540 -7.08 -0.48 36.90
C CYS A 540 -6.33 0.85 36.70
N GLY A 541 -5.40 0.88 35.74
CA GLY A 541 -4.48 2.01 35.53
C GLY A 541 -5.19 3.29 35.09
N ASP A 542 -6.04 3.23 34.07
CA ASP A 542 -6.79 4.39 33.61
C ASP A 542 -8.21 4.31 34.17
N TYR A 543 -9.13 3.63 33.50
CA TYR A 543 -10.55 3.62 33.87
C TYR A 543 -11.05 2.18 34.08
N PRO A 544 -11.53 1.81 35.28
CA PRO A 544 -12.27 0.56 35.48
C PRO A 544 -13.42 0.37 34.48
N PHE A 545 -14.18 1.43 34.20
CA PHE A 545 -15.24 1.44 33.21
C PHE A 545 -15.16 2.71 32.35
N TYR A 546 -14.96 2.53 31.05
CA TYR A 546 -14.99 3.60 30.06
C TYR A 546 -16.12 3.30 29.06
N GLY A 547 -17.11 4.18 28.97
CA GLY A 547 -18.24 4.03 28.05
C GLY A 547 -18.38 5.24 27.14
N GLU A 548 -18.27 5.00 25.84
CA GLU A 548 -18.47 5.98 24.78
C GLU A 548 -19.69 5.55 23.95
N GLU A 549 -20.69 6.43 23.80
CA GLU A 549 -21.93 6.13 23.08
C GLU A 549 -22.67 4.91 23.67
N ILE A 550 -22.82 4.87 24.99
CA ILE A 550 -23.51 3.78 25.71
C ILE A 550 -24.97 4.14 26.01
N ALA A 551 -25.90 3.23 25.73
CA ALA A 551 -27.33 3.41 26.02
C ALA A 551 -27.96 2.24 26.79
N ASP A 552 -29.01 2.52 27.57
CA ASP A 552 -29.86 1.54 28.25
C ASP A 552 -29.09 0.60 29.18
N ALA A 553 -28.10 1.12 29.91
CA ALA A 553 -27.24 0.32 30.76
C ALA A 553 -27.69 0.30 32.23
N ILE A 554 -27.55 -0.86 32.87
CA ILE A 554 -27.75 -1.06 34.30
C ILE A 554 -26.44 -1.54 34.92
N ILE A 555 -25.86 -0.75 35.81
CA ILE A 555 -24.59 -1.07 36.47
C ILE A 555 -24.82 -1.14 37.98
N SER A 556 -24.78 -2.33 38.54
CA SER A 556 -25.18 -2.55 39.94
C SER A 556 -24.33 -3.50 40.76
N TYR A 557 -24.18 -3.21 42.06
CA TYR A 557 -23.53 -4.11 43.02
C TYR A 557 -22.07 -4.48 42.71
N ASN A 558 -21.31 -3.57 42.11
CA ASN A 558 -19.89 -3.77 41.77
C ASN A 558 -18.96 -3.12 42.81
N ILE A 559 -17.72 -3.62 42.91
CA ILE A 559 -16.68 -3.08 43.79
C ILE A 559 -15.54 -2.51 42.94
N PHE A 560 -15.25 -1.23 43.11
CA PHE A 560 -14.15 -0.54 42.44
C PHE A 560 -13.10 -0.12 43.46
N ASN A 561 -11.86 -0.59 43.31
CA ASN A 561 -10.83 -0.46 44.32
C ASN A 561 -9.47 0.02 43.76
N ASN A 562 -8.96 1.10 44.33
CA ASN A 562 -7.59 1.58 44.13
C ASN A 562 -7.24 1.89 42.65
N SER A 563 -8.13 2.63 41.98
CA SER A 563 -7.97 3.10 40.60
C SER A 563 -7.39 4.51 40.56
N THR A 564 -6.51 4.78 39.58
CA THR A 564 -5.74 6.04 39.47
C THR A 564 -6.39 7.14 38.63
N ASN A 565 -7.54 6.88 38.00
CA ASN A 565 -8.36 7.88 37.31
C ASN A 565 -9.85 7.71 37.69
N ASN A 566 -10.77 8.32 36.94
CA ASN A 566 -12.21 8.16 37.13
C ASN A 566 -12.62 6.69 37.05
N VAL A 567 -13.39 6.21 38.04
CA VAL A 567 -13.94 4.86 38.01
C VAL A 567 -14.87 4.67 36.80
N PHE A 568 -15.78 5.62 36.60
CA PHE A 568 -16.64 5.71 35.43
C PHE A 568 -16.26 6.92 34.58
N TYR A 569 -15.95 6.70 33.31
CA TYR A 569 -15.85 7.75 32.30
C TYR A 569 -16.92 7.51 31.24
N ILE A 570 -17.93 8.37 31.20
CA ILE A 570 -19.08 8.24 30.29
C ILE A 570 -19.09 9.43 29.33
N TYR A 571 -19.07 9.14 28.04
CA TYR A 571 -19.14 10.11 26.96
C TYR A 571 -20.34 9.80 26.07
N ASN A 572 -21.24 10.77 25.86
CA ASN A 572 -22.44 10.60 25.03
C ASN A 572 -23.36 9.43 25.47
N GLY A 573 -23.55 9.25 26.78
CA GLY A 573 -24.38 8.19 27.33
C GLY A 573 -25.87 8.56 27.45
N PHE A 574 -26.76 7.56 27.35
CA PHE A 574 -28.20 7.74 27.46
C PHE A 574 -28.87 6.66 28.33
N ASN A 575 -29.85 7.02 29.15
CA ASN A 575 -30.66 6.08 29.95
C ASN A 575 -29.82 5.07 30.76
N LEU A 576 -28.97 5.56 31.67
CA LEU A 576 -28.08 4.71 32.48
C LEU A 576 -28.54 4.67 33.94
N SER A 577 -28.72 3.48 34.50
CA SER A 577 -29.05 3.26 35.91
C SER A 577 -27.87 2.67 36.66
N ILE A 578 -27.27 3.44 37.57
CA ILE A 578 -26.06 3.03 38.31
C ILE A 578 -26.37 2.99 39.82
N PHE A 579 -26.39 1.81 40.42
CA PHE A 579 -26.78 1.68 41.83
C PHE A 579 -26.13 0.57 42.65
N GLY A 580 -25.99 0.79 43.96
CA GLY A 580 -25.48 -0.25 44.87
C GLY A 580 -23.99 -0.57 44.71
N ASN A 581 -23.21 0.31 44.06
CA ASN A 581 -21.78 0.10 43.81
C ASN A 581 -20.90 0.68 44.94
N ASP A 582 -19.80 0.00 45.26
CA ASP A 582 -18.84 0.36 46.30
C ASP A 582 -17.55 0.95 45.68
N PHE A 583 -17.13 2.12 46.16
CA PHE A 583 -15.93 2.81 45.68
C PHE A 583 -14.91 2.97 46.81
N LEU A 584 -13.85 2.16 46.75
CA LEU A 584 -12.82 2.05 47.78
C LEU A 584 -11.49 2.62 47.29
N PHE A 585 -10.98 3.66 47.95
CA PHE A 585 -9.63 4.21 47.71
C PHE A 585 -9.34 4.62 46.24
N ASN A 586 -10.33 5.12 45.51
CA ASN A 586 -10.13 5.61 44.13
C ASN A 586 -9.86 7.12 44.10
N ASP A 587 -9.11 7.60 43.11
CA ASP A 587 -8.83 9.04 42.97
C ASP A 587 -10.09 9.84 42.61
N TYR A 588 -10.89 9.33 41.66
CA TYR A 588 -12.15 9.94 41.21
C TYR A 588 -13.21 8.87 40.94
N ALA A 589 -14.49 9.16 41.24
CA ALA A 589 -15.56 8.18 41.06
C ALA A 589 -16.22 8.25 39.68
N LEU A 590 -16.47 9.44 39.15
CA LEU A 590 -17.32 9.64 37.98
C LEU A 590 -16.92 10.87 37.18
N TYR A 591 -16.85 10.71 35.86
CA TYR A 591 -16.81 11.76 34.85
C TYR A 591 -17.87 11.47 33.77
N VAL A 592 -18.71 12.46 33.46
CA VAL A 592 -19.81 12.34 32.50
C VAL A 592 -19.80 13.56 31.59
N GLU A 593 -19.83 13.34 30.27
CA GLU A 593 -19.87 14.39 29.24
C GLU A 593 -20.93 14.08 28.17
N PHE A 594 -21.60 15.11 27.65
CA PHE A 594 -22.63 15.01 26.59
C PHE A 594 -23.74 13.97 26.81
N SER A 595 -24.04 13.61 28.06
CA SER A 595 -24.93 12.50 28.39
C SER A 595 -26.25 12.98 29.00
N ASN A 596 -27.34 12.21 28.83
CA ASN A 596 -28.67 12.51 29.38
C ASN A 596 -29.28 11.28 30.08
N GLU A 597 -30.24 11.51 30.98
CA GLU A 597 -31.01 10.43 31.65
C GLU A 597 -30.13 9.42 32.41
N ILE A 598 -29.17 9.92 33.19
CA ILE A 598 -28.34 9.09 34.05
C ILE A 598 -28.83 9.19 35.50
N GLU A 599 -29.17 8.04 36.08
CA GLU A 599 -29.64 7.89 37.46
C GLU A 599 -28.60 7.21 38.35
N PHE A 600 -28.36 7.80 39.52
CA PHE A 600 -27.46 7.25 40.55
C PHE A 600 -28.20 7.08 41.87
N TYR A 601 -28.15 5.89 42.49
CA TYR A 601 -28.71 5.66 43.82
C TYR A 601 -27.93 4.59 44.60
N ASN A 602 -27.94 4.66 45.94
CA ASN A 602 -27.32 3.66 46.84
C ASN A 602 -25.79 3.48 46.66
N LEU A 603 -25.00 4.54 46.52
CA LEU A 603 -23.53 4.44 46.38
C LEU A 603 -22.81 4.56 47.75
N GLU A 604 -21.80 3.71 48.01
CA GLU A 604 -20.89 3.86 49.16
C GLU A 604 -19.54 4.43 48.71
N LEU A 605 -19.18 5.61 49.23
CA LEU A 605 -17.94 6.34 48.89
C LEU A 605 -17.03 6.42 50.12
N GLU A 606 -15.93 5.67 50.17
CA GLU A 606 -15.00 5.72 51.31
C GLU A 606 -13.90 6.78 51.18
N MET A 607 -13.63 7.32 49.98
CA MET A 607 -12.85 8.55 49.68
C MET A 607 -12.69 8.70 48.16
N GLY A 608 -13.02 9.86 47.59
CA GLY A 608 -12.84 10.19 46.16
C GLY A 608 -13.55 11.50 45.78
N ASN A 609 -13.02 12.27 44.83
CA ASN A 609 -13.69 13.49 44.34
C ASN A 609 -14.64 13.13 43.18
N CYS A 610 -15.86 13.68 43.16
CA CYS A 610 -16.76 13.61 42.01
C CYS A 610 -16.72 14.97 41.28
N TYR A 611 -16.46 14.98 39.97
CA TYR A 611 -16.50 16.19 39.15
C TYR A 611 -17.49 16.00 38.02
N SER A 612 -18.47 16.90 37.91
CA SER A 612 -19.33 17.01 36.74
C SER A 612 -19.07 18.37 36.08
N GLU A 613 -18.59 18.40 34.83
CA GLU A 613 -18.63 19.61 34.00
C GLU A 613 -19.90 19.53 33.12
N TRP A 614 -20.75 20.57 33.19
CA TRP A 614 -22.17 20.49 32.82
C TRP A 614 -22.51 21.15 31.48
N ASN A 615 -23.33 20.48 30.66
CA ASN A 615 -24.17 21.06 29.60
C ASN A 615 -25.38 20.14 29.32
N GLY A 616 -26.47 20.25 30.09
CA GLY A 616 -27.75 19.58 29.76
C GLY A 616 -28.47 18.96 30.95
N SER A 617 -29.80 18.95 30.91
CA SER A 617 -30.76 18.77 32.00
C SER A 617 -30.80 17.40 32.71
N THR A 618 -30.31 17.32 33.96
CA THR A 618 -30.59 16.22 34.91
C THR A 618 -30.89 16.75 36.33
N ARG A 619 -31.69 16.01 37.13
CA ARG A 619 -32.15 16.40 38.48
C ARG A 619 -31.10 16.08 39.58
N TYR A 620 -30.41 17.13 40.02
CA TYR A 620 -29.96 17.47 41.40
C TYR A 620 -28.92 16.59 42.16
N PRO A 621 -28.25 17.15 43.20
CA PRO A 621 -26.80 17.38 43.21
C PRO A 621 -26.05 16.42 44.14
N ILE A 622 -24.75 16.21 43.92
CA ILE A 622 -23.87 15.69 44.98
C ILE A 622 -22.69 16.64 45.18
N GLU A 623 -22.96 17.67 45.99
CA GLU A 623 -21.96 18.20 46.91
C GLU A 623 -22.35 17.76 48.33
N THR A 624 -21.39 17.14 49.00
CA THR A 624 -21.23 16.93 50.46
C THR A 624 -21.83 15.69 51.15
N ASP A 625 -20.97 15.18 52.05
CA ASP A 625 -21.18 14.33 53.23
C ASP A 625 -22.65 13.97 53.57
N SER A 626 -22.95 12.68 53.46
CA SER A 626 -24.07 11.94 54.10
C SER A 626 -25.53 12.26 53.69
N GLY A 627 -26.23 11.29 53.06
CA GLY A 627 -27.67 11.11 53.25
C GLY A 627 -28.56 10.54 52.12
N TYR A 628 -28.96 9.27 52.28
CA TYR A 628 -30.23 8.54 52.02
C TYR A 628 -31.03 8.56 50.69
N ILE A 629 -31.62 7.37 50.49
CA ILE A 629 -32.36 6.74 49.37
C ILE A 629 -33.88 6.87 49.61
N TYR A 630 -34.71 6.89 48.56
CA TYR A 630 -36.18 6.79 48.66
C TYR A 630 -36.71 5.47 48.12
N ASP A 631 -37.71 4.91 48.82
CA ASP A 631 -38.39 3.62 48.62
C ASP A 631 -39.92 3.89 48.77
N GLU A 632 -40.79 3.42 47.85
CA GLU A 632 -42.21 3.01 48.07
C GLU A 632 -43.09 2.84 46.76
N PHE A 633 -43.90 1.76 46.72
CA PHE A 633 -44.83 1.22 45.68
C PHE A 633 -46.33 1.67 45.78
N PRO A 634 -47.18 1.45 44.73
CA PRO A 634 -48.55 0.94 44.94
C PRO A 634 -49.12 -0.06 43.88
N LEU A 635 -49.90 -1.06 44.35
CA LEU A 635 -50.80 -2.03 43.66
C LEU A 635 -50.15 -2.95 42.59
N ASN A 636 -50.03 -4.24 42.92
CA ASN A 636 -49.28 -5.24 42.13
C ASN A 636 -50.04 -5.65 40.86
N ASP A 637 -49.60 -5.01 39.80
CA ASP A 637 -49.46 -5.51 38.44
C ASP A 637 -47.93 -5.58 38.30
N THR A 638 -47.38 -6.77 38.61
CA THR A 638 -45.96 -6.89 38.98
C THR A 638 -45.02 -6.63 37.80
N ASP A 639 -45.45 -7.01 36.61
CA ASP A 639 -44.78 -6.84 35.31
C ASP A 639 -45.33 -5.68 34.48
N ARG A 640 -46.49 -5.13 34.84
CA ARG A 640 -47.09 -3.89 34.27
C ARG A 640 -47.71 -4.07 32.89
N ASP A 641 -48.24 -5.24 32.59
CA ASP A 641 -48.84 -5.58 31.29
C ASP A 641 -50.33 -5.16 31.17
N LYS A 642 -50.95 -4.70 32.27
CA LYS A 642 -52.36 -4.33 32.46
C LYS A 642 -53.31 -5.50 32.75
N LEU A 643 -52.83 -6.74 32.69
CA LEU A 643 -53.42 -7.84 33.42
C LEU A 643 -53.09 -7.63 34.92
N ASN A 644 -53.57 -8.49 35.80
CA ASN A 644 -53.21 -8.34 37.21
C ASN A 644 -52.92 -9.71 37.78
N ASP A 645 -52.06 -9.75 38.80
CA ASP A 645 -51.55 -11.00 39.38
C ASP A 645 -52.67 -12.02 39.71
N SER A 646 -53.91 -11.55 39.96
CA SER A 646 -55.06 -12.41 40.25
C SER A 646 -55.80 -12.96 39.01
N LEU A 647 -55.78 -12.27 37.89
CA LEU A 647 -56.34 -12.75 36.62
C LEU A 647 -55.41 -13.78 35.98
N GLU A 648 -54.12 -13.50 35.98
CA GLU A 648 -53.05 -14.35 35.43
C GLU A 648 -53.09 -15.74 36.06
N VAL A 649 -52.98 -15.80 37.39
CA VAL A 649 -52.89 -17.08 38.13
C VAL A 649 -54.20 -17.89 38.10
N TYR A 650 -55.37 -17.25 38.12
CA TYR A 650 -56.64 -17.95 38.36
C TYR A 650 -57.55 -18.10 37.14
N SER A 651 -57.33 -17.32 36.07
CA SER A 651 -58.21 -17.32 34.89
C SER A 651 -57.50 -17.76 33.61
N TYR A 652 -56.25 -17.35 33.44
CA TYR A 652 -55.52 -17.52 32.17
C TYR A 652 -54.28 -18.42 32.28
N ASN A 653 -53.87 -18.76 33.51
CA ASN A 653 -52.74 -19.65 33.80
C ASN A 653 -51.38 -19.09 33.33
N THR A 654 -51.26 -17.76 33.30
CA THR A 654 -50.06 -17.04 32.89
C THR A 654 -49.20 -16.60 34.10
N ASP A 655 -47.93 -16.19 33.90
CA ASP A 655 -46.98 -15.88 34.99
C ASP A 655 -47.05 -14.41 35.42
N PRO A 656 -47.51 -14.11 36.66
CA PRO A 656 -47.73 -12.74 37.15
C PRO A 656 -46.46 -11.93 37.43
N PHE A 657 -45.32 -12.34 36.89
CA PHE A 657 -44.05 -11.61 36.96
C PHE A 657 -43.48 -11.34 35.56
N LEU A 658 -44.18 -11.74 34.52
CA LEU A 658 -43.79 -11.66 33.13
C LEU A 658 -44.98 -11.10 32.35
N ALA A 659 -44.78 -9.95 31.74
CA ALA A 659 -45.81 -9.32 30.93
C ALA A 659 -46.23 -10.16 29.71
N ASP A 660 -45.44 -11.17 29.38
CA ASP A 660 -45.46 -12.05 28.20
C ASP A 660 -45.00 -13.43 28.69
N THR A 661 -45.92 -14.39 28.78
CA THR A 661 -45.71 -15.67 29.45
C THR A 661 -45.01 -16.72 28.59
N ASP A 662 -45.26 -16.74 27.29
CA ASP A 662 -44.63 -17.68 26.36
C ASP A 662 -43.45 -17.09 25.58
N TYR A 663 -43.17 -15.81 25.81
CA TYR A 663 -42.02 -15.05 25.33
C TYR A 663 -42.07 -14.74 23.82
N ASP A 664 -43.26 -14.58 23.25
CA ASP A 664 -43.45 -14.22 21.83
C ASP A 664 -43.51 -12.70 21.57
N ILE A 665 -43.42 -11.88 22.64
CA ILE A 665 -43.43 -10.40 22.67
C ILE A 665 -44.84 -9.79 22.60
N LEU A 666 -45.91 -10.59 22.53
CA LEU A 666 -47.25 -10.14 22.86
C LEU A 666 -47.45 -10.23 24.38
N SER A 667 -48.15 -9.25 24.94
CA SER A 667 -48.48 -9.35 26.36
C SER A 667 -49.66 -10.29 26.57
N ASP A 668 -49.68 -11.01 27.69
CA ASP A 668 -50.80 -11.87 28.07
C ASP A 668 -52.13 -11.09 27.93
N TYR A 669 -52.15 -9.82 28.38
CA TYR A 669 -53.29 -8.94 28.22
C TYR A 669 -53.71 -8.76 26.74
N ASP A 670 -52.77 -8.48 25.84
CA ASP A 670 -53.06 -8.17 24.44
C ASP A 670 -53.52 -9.41 23.67
N GLU A 671 -52.91 -10.56 23.91
CA GLU A 671 -53.33 -11.85 23.34
C GLU A 671 -54.78 -12.18 23.72
N ILE A 672 -55.10 -12.11 25.01
CA ILE A 672 -56.44 -12.45 25.51
C ILE A 672 -57.49 -11.44 25.04
N MET A 673 -57.16 -10.14 25.11
CA MET A 673 -58.18 -9.08 25.01
C MET A 673 -58.28 -8.48 23.61
N ASN A 674 -57.25 -8.60 22.78
CA ASN A 674 -57.21 -7.97 21.46
C ASN A 674 -57.17 -8.98 20.31
N TYR A 675 -56.40 -10.07 20.43
CA TYR A 675 -56.10 -10.96 19.30
C TYR A 675 -56.80 -12.33 19.37
N GLY A 676 -57.10 -12.82 20.56
CA GLY A 676 -57.78 -14.09 20.76
C GLY A 676 -56.88 -15.32 20.65
N THR A 677 -55.57 -15.11 20.69
CA THR A 677 -54.49 -16.10 20.73
C THR A 677 -54.36 -16.73 22.13
N ASP A 678 -53.63 -17.85 22.25
CA ASP A 678 -53.37 -18.52 23.53
C ASP A 678 -52.08 -17.97 24.16
N PRO A 679 -52.16 -17.25 25.31
CA PRO A 679 -51.00 -16.64 25.98
C PRO A 679 -50.02 -17.63 26.64
N ASN A 680 -50.04 -18.88 26.19
CA ASN A 680 -49.13 -19.95 26.59
C ASN A 680 -48.60 -20.70 25.35
N SER A 681 -48.86 -20.20 24.14
CA SER A 681 -48.51 -20.80 22.87
C SER A 681 -48.08 -19.73 21.90
N VAL A 682 -46.77 -19.70 21.62
CA VAL A 682 -46.14 -18.83 20.62
C VAL A 682 -46.78 -18.94 19.22
N ASP A 683 -47.47 -20.06 18.93
CA ASP A 683 -48.16 -20.38 17.69
C ASP A 683 -49.50 -21.05 18.08
N SER A 684 -50.61 -20.32 17.91
CA SER A 684 -51.94 -20.71 18.40
C SER A 684 -52.64 -21.75 17.51
N ASP A 685 -52.34 -21.79 16.21
CA ASP A 685 -53.00 -22.69 15.25
C ASP A 685 -52.13 -23.86 14.76
N ASN A 686 -50.85 -23.83 15.12
CA ASN A 686 -49.81 -24.83 14.86
C ASN A 686 -49.41 -24.96 13.38
N ASP A 687 -49.42 -23.87 12.63
CA ASP A 687 -48.95 -23.85 11.24
C ASP A 687 -47.44 -23.51 11.09
N ASN A 688 -46.76 -23.31 12.22
CA ASN A 688 -45.34 -22.95 12.39
C ASN A 688 -45.01 -21.47 12.13
N MET A 689 -46.01 -20.60 12.04
CA MET A 689 -45.84 -19.14 12.10
C MET A 689 -46.22 -18.65 13.50
N PRO A 690 -45.45 -17.74 14.13
CA PRO A 690 -45.81 -17.20 15.44
C PRO A 690 -46.95 -16.17 15.37
N ASP A 691 -47.81 -16.20 16.38
CA ASP A 691 -49.01 -15.35 16.48
C ASP A 691 -48.68 -13.87 16.26
N LYS A 692 -47.62 -13.39 16.92
CA LYS A 692 -47.15 -12.01 16.77
C LYS A 692 -46.79 -11.65 15.34
N TRP A 693 -46.07 -12.53 14.64
CA TRP A 693 -45.61 -12.26 13.28
C TRP A 693 -46.80 -12.19 12.33
N GLU A 694 -47.76 -13.11 12.46
CA GLU A 694 -48.98 -13.11 11.65
C GLU A 694 -49.79 -11.82 11.88
N ILE A 695 -49.94 -11.39 13.14
CA ILE A 695 -50.63 -10.14 13.48
C ILE A 695 -49.93 -8.91 12.87
N GLU A 696 -48.60 -8.85 12.93
CA GLU A 696 -47.81 -7.76 12.35
C GLU A 696 -47.94 -7.72 10.82
N ASN A 697 -48.13 -8.88 10.18
CA ASN A 697 -48.29 -9.03 8.73
C ASN A 697 -49.75 -9.15 8.26
N ASN A 698 -50.73 -8.90 9.12
CA ASN A 698 -52.16 -8.99 8.82
C ASN A 698 -52.65 -10.37 8.33
N LEU A 699 -51.95 -11.43 8.70
CA LEU A 699 -52.35 -12.83 8.52
C LEU A 699 -53.23 -13.29 9.69
N ASN A 700 -53.65 -14.55 9.69
CA ASN A 700 -54.65 -15.06 10.62
C ASN A 700 -54.07 -16.00 11.71
N PRO A 701 -53.75 -15.48 12.92
CA PRO A 701 -53.06 -16.23 13.99
C PRO A 701 -53.90 -17.33 14.68
N ILE A 702 -55.02 -17.73 14.09
CA ILE A 702 -55.90 -18.76 14.63
C ILE A 702 -56.43 -19.74 13.56
N GLU A 703 -56.02 -19.59 12.28
CA GLU A 703 -56.33 -20.54 11.21
C GLU A 703 -55.14 -20.70 10.23
N ASP A 704 -54.57 -21.91 10.16
CA ASP A 704 -53.50 -22.32 9.22
C ASP A 704 -53.70 -21.77 7.80
N ASP A 705 -53.00 -20.67 7.52
CA ASP A 705 -52.95 -19.97 6.24
C ASP A 705 -51.56 -20.03 5.58
N SER A 706 -50.65 -20.84 6.15
CA SER A 706 -49.26 -21.07 5.72
C SER A 706 -49.00 -21.31 4.22
N SER A 707 -50.01 -21.74 3.46
CA SER A 707 -49.90 -22.03 2.02
C SER A 707 -50.55 -20.99 1.10
N GLU A 708 -51.08 -19.91 1.66
CA GLU A 708 -51.53 -18.76 0.90
C GLU A 708 -50.33 -17.94 0.43
N ASP A 709 -50.49 -17.24 -0.70
CA ASP A 709 -49.53 -16.34 -1.34
C ASP A 709 -50.34 -15.06 -1.64
N PRO A 710 -50.35 -14.08 -0.72
CA PRO A 710 -51.28 -12.95 -0.81
C PRO A 710 -50.87 -11.86 -1.81
N ASP A 711 -49.61 -11.80 -2.24
CA ASP A 711 -49.06 -10.80 -3.17
C ASP A 711 -48.67 -11.35 -4.55
N ASP A 712 -48.84 -12.66 -4.78
CA ASP A 712 -48.65 -13.38 -6.04
C ASP A 712 -47.19 -13.30 -6.56
N ASP A 713 -46.20 -13.43 -5.67
CA ASP A 713 -44.75 -13.36 -6.00
C ASP A 713 -44.05 -14.73 -6.09
N ASP A 714 -44.82 -15.81 -5.96
CA ASP A 714 -44.40 -17.21 -5.92
C ASP A 714 -43.77 -17.70 -4.59
N LEU A 715 -43.81 -16.90 -3.51
CA LEU A 715 -43.58 -17.35 -2.12
C LEU A 715 -44.90 -17.50 -1.35
N SER A 716 -45.02 -18.58 -0.58
CA SER A 716 -46.13 -18.73 0.38
C SER A 716 -45.83 -18.05 1.72
N ASN A 717 -46.86 -17.73 2.52
CA ASN A 717 -46.73 -17.12 3.85
C ASN A 717 -45.62 -17.76 4.72
N ILE A 718 -45.52 -19.10 4.71
CA ILE A 718 -44.48 -19.82 5.47
C ILE A 718 -43.09 -19.69 4.85
N GLU A 719 -42.98 -19.64 3.53
CA GLU A 719 -41.71 -19.39 2.84
C GLU A 719 -41.24 -17.97 3.13
N GLU A 720 -42.15 -17.00 3.12
CA GLU A 720 -41.86 -15.63 3.47
C GLU A 720 -41.50 -15.44 4.95
N TYR A 721 -42.17 -16.15 5.86
CA TYR A 721 -41.75 -16.19 7.26
C TYR A 721 -40.31 -16.69 7.42
N ASN A 722 -39.92 -17.70 6.64
CA ASN A 722 -38.57 -18.26 6.67
C ASN A 722 -37.54 -17.35 5.97
N SER A 723 -37.95 -16.66 4.90
CA SER A 723 -37.14 -15.67 4.15
C SER A 723 -37.13 -14.29 4.81
N HIS A 724 -37.98 -14.08 5.83
CA HIS A 724 -38.21 -12.82 6.55
C HIS A 724 -38.73 -11.69 5.66
N THR A 725 -39.39 -12.03 4.56
CA THR A 725 -40.02 -11.12 3.61
C THR A 725 -41.45 -10.77 4.07
N ASN A 726 -42.09 -9.84 3.37
CA ASN A 726 -43.42 -9.36 3.73
C ASN A 726 -44.50 -10.00 2.85
N PRO A 727 -45.42 -10.81 3.44
CA PRO A 727 -46.50 -11.55 2.73
C PRO A 727 -47.58 -10.72 2.09
N ASN A 728 -47.36 -9.43 1.94
CA ASN A 728 -48.25 -8.53 1.24
C ASN A 728 -47.48 -7.55 0.33
N SER A 729 -46.20 -7.83 0.07
CA SER A 729 -45.31 -7.04 -0.77
C SER A 729 -44.41 -7.98 -1.57
N ALA A 730 -44.76 -8.17 -2.84
CA ALA A 730 -44.00 -8.95 -3.82
C ALA A 730 -42.58 -8.41 -4.14
N ASP A 731 -42.06 -7.49 -3.33
CA ASP A 731 -40.79 -6.75 -3.44
C ASP A 731 -40.65 -6.02 -2.09
N THR A 732 -39.99 -6.66 -1.13
CA THR A 732 -39.96 -6.26 0.28
C THR A 732 -39.04 -5.05 0.51
N ASP A 733 -37.92 -4.96 -0.19
CA ASP A 733 -36.96 -3.87 -0.07
C ASP A 733 -37.16 -2.73 -1.10
N SER A 734 -38.04 -2.95 -2.08
CA SER A 734 -38.44 -1.98 -3.10
C SER A 734 -37.34 -1.65 -4.12
N ASP A 735 -36.46 -2.59 -4.43
CA ASP A 735 -35.38 -2.41 -5.40
C ASP A 735 -35.79 -2.71 -6.85
N GLY A 736 -36.96 -3.36 -7.03
CA GLY A 736 -37.56 -3.65 -8.32
C GLY A 736 -37.46 -5.12 -8.75
N MET A 737 -36.84 -5.97 -7.94
CA MET A 737 -36.84 -7.42 -8.08
C MET A 737 -37.89 -8.03 -7.12
N PRO A 738 -38.61 -9.11 -7.52
CA PRO A 738 -39.54 -9.77 -6.61
C PRO A 738 -38.85 -10.72 -5.63
N ASP A 739 -39.35 -10.76 -4.39
CA ASP A 739 -38.74 -11.59 -3.34
C ASP A 739 -38.66 -13.07 -3.76
N GLY A 740 -39.70 -13.60 -4.41
CA GLY A 740 -39.69 -14.96 -4.95
C GLY A 740 -38.62 -15.21 -6.02
N TRP A 741 -38.32 -14.24 -6.88
CA TRP A 741 -37.24 -14.36 -7.87
C TRP A 741 -35.87 -14.31 -7.20
N GLU A 742 -35.67 -13.40 -6.25
CA GLU A 742 -34.42 -13.28 -5.51
C GLU A 742 -34.12 -14.55 -4.70
N VAL A 743 -35.13 -15.12 -4.02
CA VAL A 743 -35.00 -16.39 -3.29
C VAL A 743 -34.67 -17.55 -4.24
N GLU A 744 -35.26 -17.59 -5.44
CA GLU A 744 -34.95 -18.62 -6.45
C GLU A 744 -33.49 -18.53 -6.95
N ASN A 745 -32.94 -17.30 -7.04
CA ASN A 745 -31.59 -17.01 -7.53
C ASN A 745 -30.55 -16.83 -6.40
N GLU A 746 -30.87 -17.26 -5.18
CA GLU A 746 -29.98 -17.19 -4.00
C GLU A 746 -29.53 -15.74 -3.62
N LEU A 747 -30.29 -14.73 -4.05
CA LEU A 747 -30.13 -13.31 -3.67
C LEU A 747 -30.88 -12.99 -2.36
N ASN A 748 -30.76 -11.76 -1.87
CA ASN A 748 -31.28 -11.37 -0.56
C ASN A 748 -32.45 -10.37 -0.65
N PRO A 749 -33.71 -10.83 -0.50
CA PRO A 749 -34.93 -10.03 -0.71
C PRO A 749 -35.23 -8.97 0.37
N LEU A 750 -34.24 -8.62 1.19
CA LEU A 750 -34.38 -7.71 2.32
C LEU A 750 -33.44 -6.50 2.22
N ILE A 751 -32.63 -6.44 1.17
CA ILE A 751 -31.63 -5.42 0.95
C ILE A 751 -31.64 -5.08 -0.54
N ASP A 752 -31.87 -3.80 -0.84
CA ASP A 752 -31.70 -3.19 -2.16
C ASP A 752 -30.29 -3.51 -2.70
N ASP A 753 -30.21 -4.62 -3.43
CA ASP A 753 -29.02 -5.21 -4.03
C ASP A 753 -29.14 -5.28 -5.56
N ALA A 754 -30.17 -4.66 -6.13
CA ALA A 754 -30.37 -4.41 -7.56
C ALA A 754 -29.14 -3.90 -8.33
N ASP A 755 -28.22 -3.18 -7.66
CA ASP A 755 -26.97 -2.62 -8.22
C ASP A 755 -25.74 -3.54 -7.98
N GLU A 756 -25.89 -4.66 -7.28
CA GLU A 756 -24.83 -5.67 -7.08
C GLU A 756 -24.64 -6.54 -8.33
N ASP A 757 -23.46 -7.14 -8.46
CA ASP A 757 -23.00 -7.97 -9.59
C ASP A 757 -22.22 -9.15 -8.97
N PRO A 758 -22.90 -10.26 -8.62
CA PRO A 758 -22.31 -11.34 -7.83
C PRO A 758 -21.30 -12.19 -8.62
N ASP A 759 -21.51 -12.39 -9.91
CA ASP A 759 -20.62 -13.18 -10.77
C ASP A 759 -19.52 -12.36 -11.46
N ASN A 760 -19.59 -11.04 -11.37
CA ASN A 760 -18.64 -10.04 -11.88
C ASN A 760 -18.57 -10.03 -13.41
N ASP A 761 -19.71 -10.15 -14.08
CA ASP A 761 -19.82 -10.06 -15.54
C ASP A 761 -20.15 -8.63 -16.04
N ASP A 762 -20.34 -7.66 -15.14
CA ASP A 762 -20.77 -6.28 -15.37
C ASP A 762 -22.27 -6.08 -15.69
N LEU A 763 -23.14 -7.08 -15.50
CA LEU A 763 -24.59 -6.93 -15.33
C LEU A 763 -24.96 -6.85 -13.85
N THR A 764 -25.89 -5.96 -13.49
CA THR A 764 -26.41 -5.93 -12.12
C THR A 764 -27.57 -6.91 -11.94
N ASN A 765 -27.85 -7.36 -10.70
CA ASN A 765 -28.98 -8.25 -10.39
C ASN A 765 -30.30 -7.81 -11.08
N LEU A 766 -30.59 -6.51 -11.09
CA LEU A 766 -31.79 -5.96 -11.74
C LEU A 766 -31.74 -6.03 -13.28
N GLU A 767 -30.56 -5.84 -13.87
CA GLU A 767 -30.34 -6.04 -15.31
C GLU A 767 -30.49 -7.52 -15.68
N GLU A 768 -30.02 -8.41 -14.83
CA GLU A 768 -30.13 -9.86 -15.02
C GLU A 768 -31.56 -10.35 -14.92
N TYR A 769 -32.30 -9.90 -13.91
CA TYR A 769 -33.75 -10.11 -13.82
C TYR A 769 -34.47 -9.63 -15.09
N SER A 770 -34.04 -8.51 -15.65
CA SER A 770 -34.62 -7.95 -16.88
C SER A 770 -34.28 -8.76 -18.13
N ASN A 771 -33.11 -9.41 -18.16
CA ASN A 771 -32.61 -10.22 -19.28
C ASN A 771 -32.91 -11.72 -19.13
N ASN A 772 -33.39 -12.19 -17.97
CA ASN A 772 -33.56 -13.60 -17.59
C ASN A 772 -32.26 -14.40 -17.59
N THR A 773 -31.17 -13.76 -17.18
CA THR A 773 -29.87 -14.41 -16.91
C THR A 773 -29.78 -14.84 -15.45
N ASP A 774 -28.81 -15.70 -15.13
CA ASP A 774 -28.56 -16.18 -13.76
C ASP A 774 -27.52 -15.27 -13.08
N PRO A 775 -27.87 -14.55 -11.98
CA PRO A 775 -26.98 -13.62 -11.28
C PRO A 775 -25.75 -14.22 -10.63
N ASN A 776 -25.60 -15.54 -10.72
CA ASN A 776 -24.44 -16.25 -10.23
C ASN A 776 -23.65 -16.92 -11.36
N SER A 777 -23.94 -16.60 -12.63
CA SER A 777 -23.33 -17.23 -13.80
C SER A 777 -23.11 -16.25 -14.94
N ALA A 778 -21.86 -15.77 -15.05
CA ALA A 778 -21.41 -14.82 -16.07
C ALA A 778 -21.56 -15.27 -17.54
N ASP A 779 -22.07 -16.48 -17.78
CA ASP A 779 -22.34 -17.14 -19.06
C ASP A 779 -23.47 -18.16 -18.78
N THR A 780 -24.72 -17.68 -18.87
CA THR A 780 -25.94 -18.39 -18.45
C THR A 780 -26.16 -19.66 -19.27
N ASP A 781 -25.84 -19.64 -20.56
CA ASP A 781 -26.07 -20.77 -21.46
C ASP A 781 -24.85 -21.67 -21.70
N SER A 782 -23.69 -21.24 -21.21
CA SER A 782 -22.40 -21.94 -21.26
C SER A 782 -21.84 -22.15 -22.67
N ASP A 783 -22.09 -21.24 -23.60
CA ASP A 783 -21.56 -21.30 -24.96
C ASP A 783 -20.16 -20.68 -25.12
N GLY A 784 -19.68 -19.99 -24.08
CA GLY A 784 -18.36 -19.39 -24.01
C GLY A 784 -18.33 -17.88 -24.23
N MET A 785 -19.49 -17.25 -24.42
CA MET A 785 -19.66 -15.79 -24.46
C MET A 785 -20.30 -15.32 -23.14
N PRO A 786 -19.83 -14.20 -22.54
CA PRO A 786 -20.46 -13.70 -21.32
C PRO A 786 -21.80 -13.00 -21.56
N ASP A 787 -22.75 -13.16 -20.64
CA ASP A 787 -24.11 -12.60 -20.73
C ASP A 787 -24.07 -11.09 -21.00
N LYS A 788 -23.24 -10.36 -20.26
CA LYS A 788 -23.04 -8.93 -20.48
C LYS A 788 -22.66 -8.57 -21.92
N TRP A 789 -21.73 -9.33 -22.51
CA TRP A 789 -21.24 -9.06 -23.85
C TRP A 789 -22.34 -9.34 -24.87
N GLU A 790 -23.10 -10.42 -24.70
CA GLU A 790 -24.23 -10.75 -25.57
C GLU A 790 -25.33 -9.69 -25.50
N VAL A 791 -25.69 -9.24 -24.28
CA VAL A 791 -26.65 -8.15 -24.07
C VAL A 791 -26.21 -6.85 -24.77
N ASP A 792 -24.95 -6.46 -24.63
CA ASP A 792 -24.40 -5.25 -25.27
C ASP A 792 -24.38 -5.35 -26.80
N ASN A 793 -24.22 -6.57 -27.34
CA ASN A 793 -24.20 -6.86 -28.77
C ASN A 793 -25.55 -7.32 -29.34
N ASN A 794 -26.63 -7.25 -28.56
CA ASN A 794 -28.00 -7.64 -28.95
C ASN A 794 -28.14 -9.12 -29.37
N LEU A 795 -27.34 -10.01 -28.77
CA LEU A 795 -27.47 -11.46 -28.87
C LEU A 795 -28.40 -11.99 -27.75
N ASP A 796 -28.66 -13.31 -27.72
CA ASP A 796 -29.57 -13.95 -26.76
C ASP A 796 -28.77 -14.70 -25.68
N PRO A 797 -28.53 -14.10 -24.50
CA PRO A 797 -27.66 -14.65 -23.44
C PRO A 797 -28.18 -15.93 -22.78
N THR A 798 -29.29 -16.48 -23.27
CA THR A 798 -29.94 -17.67 -22.72
C THR A 798 -29.91 -18.85 -23.67
N LYS A 799 -29.21 -18.74 -24.80
CA LYS A 799 -29.25 -19.69 -25.89
C LYS A 799 -27.96 -19.72 -26.73
N ASP A 800 -27.17 -20.79 -26.50
CA ASP A 800 -25.99 -21.21 -27.29
C ASP A 800 -26.10 -20.85 -28.78
N ASP A 801 -25.49 -19.72 -29.12
CA ASP A 801 -25.45 -19.12 -30.45
C ASP A 801 -24.04 -18.70 -30.90
N ALA A 802 -23.01 -19.07 -30.14
CA ALA A 802 -21.59 -18.94 -30.45
C ALA A 802 -21.15 -19.29 -31.89
N ASP A 803 -21.84 -20.24 -32.55
CA ASP A 803 -21.59 -20.71 -33.94
C ASP A 803 -22.39 -19.92 -35.01
N GLU A 804 -23.24 -18.96 -34.63
CA GLU A 804 -23.96 -18.08 -35.54
C GLU A 804 -23.04 -16.97 -36.09
N ASP A 805 -23.36 -16.46 -37.27
CA ASP A 805 -22.63 -15.41 -38.01
C ASP A 805 -23.72 -14.44 -38.55
N PRO A 806 -24.11 -13.43 -37.76
CA PRO A 806 -25.26 -12.58 -38.07
C PRO A 806 -25.02 -11.62 -39.24
N ASP A 807 -23.79 -11.12 -39.42
CA ASP A 807 -23.44 -10.12 -40.42
C ASP A 807 -22.82 -10.68 -41.71
N ASN A 808 -22.42 -11.96 -41.70
CA ASN A 808 -21.90 -12.75 -42.82
C ASN A 808 -20.53 -12.27 -43.32
N ASP A 809 -19.62 -11.97 -42.40
CA ASP A 809 -18.23 -11.59 -42.69
C ASP A 809 -17.23 -12.76 -42.60
N ASP A 810 -17.73 -13.97 -42.30
CA ASP A 810 -17.02 -15.23 -42.08
C ASP A 810 -16.38 -15.40 -40.67
N LEU A 811 -16.68 -14.54 -39.68
CA LEU A 811 -16.45 -14.78 -38.25
C LEU A 811 -17.74 -15.24 -37.54
N THR A 812 -17.63 -16.15 -36.56
CA THR A 812 -18.78 -16.48 -35.69
C THR A 812 -18.85 -15.56 -34.48
N ASN A 813 -20.01 -15.43 -33.82
CA ASN A 813 -20.19 -14.62 -32.60
C ASN A 813 -19.05 -14.84 -31.57
N LEU A 814 -18.64 -16.09 -31.35
CA LEU A 814 -17.55 -16.41 -30.44
C LEU A 814 -16.18 -15.94 -30.97
N GLU A 815 -15.91 -16.08 -32.26
CA GLU A 815 -14.69 -15.56 -32.88
C GLU A 815 -14.63 -14.04 -32.78
N GLU A 816 -15.76 -13.36 -32.95
CA GLU A 816 -15.89 -11.92 -32.80
C GLU A 816 -15.68 -11.46 -31.35
N TYR A 817 -16.25 -12.18 -30.38
CA TYR A 817 -15.94 -11.97 -28.96
C TYR A 817 -14.42 -12.06 -28.70
N THR A 818 -13.73 -13.04 -29.31
CA THR A 818 -12.29 -13.17 -29.13
C THR A 818 -11.46 -12.11 -29.86
N ASN A 819 -11.94 -11.57 -30.98
CA ASN A 819 -11.27 -10.53 -31.75
C ASN A 819 -11.70 -9.10 -31.35
N ASN A 820 -12.73 -8.95 -30.51
CA ASN A 820 -13.37 -7.69 -30.11
C ASN A 820 -14.01 -6.91 -31.28
N THR A 821 -14.50 -7.62 -32.29
CA THR A 821 -15.29 -7.07 -33.39
C THR A 821 -16.77 -7.04 -33.02
N ASP A 822 -17.61 -6.32 -33.77
CA ASP A 822 -19.05 -6.23 -33.50
C ASP A 822 -19.83 -7.26 -34.37
N PRO A 823 -20.53 -8.24 -33.74
CA PRO A 823 -21.27 -9.33 -34.42
C PRO A 823 -22.41 -8.93 -35.33
N ASN A 824 -22.66 -7.64 -35.45
CA ASN A 824 -23.67 -7.08 -36.33
C ASN A 824 -23.10 -6.16 -37.40
N THR A 825 -21.77 -6.04 -37.51
CA THR A 825 -21.09 -5.19 -38.51
C THR A 825 -19.87 -5.89 -39.09
N ASN A 826 -19.96 -6.17 -40.38
CA ASN A 826 -18.94 -6.89 -41.13
C ASN A 826 -17.66 -6.07 -41.41
N ASP A 827 -17.46 -4.95 -40.73
CA ASP A 827 -16.43 -3.92 -40.90
C ASP A 827 -16.50 -3.01 -39.65
N THR A 828 -15.78 -3.37 -38.59
CA THR A 828 -15.87 -2.75 -37.26
C THR A 828 -15.22 -1.38 -37.22
N ASP A 829 -14.09 -1.18 -37.89
CA ASP A 829 -13.36 0.09 -37.88
C ASP A 829 -13.80 1.07 -39.01
N GLY A 830 -14.54 0.57 -40.00
CA GLY A 830 -15.13 1.35 -41.07
C GLY A 830 -14.16 1.76 -42.17
N ASP A 831 -13.04 1.05 -42.34
CA ASP A 831 -12.02 1.36 -43.35
C ASP A 831 -12.31 0.73 -44.74
N GLY A 832 -13.28 -0.19 -44.79
CA GLY A 832 -13.76 -0.83 -46.00
C GLY A 832 -13.17 -2.22 -46.26
N MET A 833 -12.41 -2.77 -45.33
CA MET A 833 -12.08 -4.19 -45.22
C MET A 833 -13.06 -4.88 -44.27
N PHE A 834 -13.22 -6.20 -44.40
CA PHE A 834 -14.12 -6.95 -43.53
C PHE A 834 -13.33 -7.61 -42.42
N ASP A 835 -13.84 -7.61 -41.20
CA ASP A 835 -13.11 -8.08 -40.02
C ASP A 835 -12.61 -9.51 -40.21
N GLY A 836 -13.45 -10.41 -40.72
CA GLY A 836 -13.05 -11.78 -41.06
C GLY A 836 -11.91 -11.87 -42.08
N TRP A 837 -11.88 -10.99 -43.08
CA TRP A 837 -10.77 -10.94 -44.05
C TRP A 837 -9.48 -10.42 -43.41
N GLU A 838 -9.56 -9.41 -42.55
CA GLU A 838 -8.41 -8.84 -41.86
C GLU A 838 -7.79 -9.85 -40.89
N VAL A 839 -8.63 -10.54 -40.10
CA VAL A 839 -8.19 -11.62 -39.20
C VAL A 839 -7.48 -12.73 -39.98
N ASP A 840 -8.05 -13.18 -41.11
CA ASP A 840 -7.44 -14.20 -41.96
C ASP A 840 -6.10 -13.76 -42.56
N ASN A 841 -5.93 -12.46 -42.84
CA ASN A 841 -4.70 -11.87 -43.37
C ASN A 841 -3.76 -11.29 -42.30
N SER A 842 -4.05 -11.53 -41.02
CA SER A 842 -3.25 -11.06 -39.88
C SER A 842 -3.11 -9.54 -39.77
N LEU A 843 -4.13 -8.80 -40.21
CA LEU A 843 -4.33 -7.37 -39.96
C LEU A 843 -5.15 -7.15 -38.67
N ASP A 844 -5.29 -5.90 -38.24
CA ASP A 844 -6.00 -5.51 -37.01
C ASP A 844 -7.39 -4.95 -37.35
N PRO A 845 -8.49 -5.73 -37.19
CA PRO A 845 -9.85 -5.32 -37.61
C PRO A 845 -10.46 -4.17 -36.79
N LEU A 846 -9.67 -3.57 -35.90
CA LEU A 846 -10.08 -2.48 -35.00
C LEU A 846 -9.38 -1.15 -35.34
N THR A 847 -8.56 -1.12 -36.38
CA THR A 847 -7.72 0.03 -36.73
C THR A 847 -7.73 0.28 -38.24
N ASP A 848 -8.29 1.44 -38.64
CA ASP A 848 -8.25 1.95 -40.03
C ASP A 848 -6.81 2.00 -40.57
N ASP A 849 -6.43 0.90 -41.23
CA ASP A 849 -5.11 0.62 -41.78
C ASP A 849 -5.16 0.38 -43.29
N ALA A 850 -6.32 0.60 -43.92
CA ALA A 850 -6.58 0.59 -45.36
C ALA A 850 -5.51 1.28 -46.24
N ASP A 851 -4.82 2.32 -45.74
CA ASP A 851 -3.78 3.09 -46.44
C ASP A 851 -2.34 2.59 -46.15
N GLU A 852 -2.15 1.58 -45.29
CA GLU A 852 -0.86 0.95 -45.00
C GLU A 852 -0.44 -0.05 -46.10
N ASP A 853 0.86 -0.32 -46.17
CA ASP A 853 1.52 -1.19 -47.17
C ASP A 853 2.62 -1.98 -46.42
N PRO A 854 2.26 -3.09 -45.74
CA PRO A 854 3.16 -3.79 -44.82
C PRO A 854 4.34 -4.46 -45.51
N ASP A 855 4.15 -5.00 -46.71
CA ASP A 855 5.19 -5.69 -47.48
C ASP A 855 6.00 -4.77 -48.40
N ASN A 856 5.53 -3.53 -48.63
CA ASN A 856 6.16 -2.48 -49.43
C ASN A 856 6.23 -2.79 -50.94
N ASP A 857 5.24 -3.52 -51.47
CA ASP A 857 5.15 -3.86 -52.88
C ASP A 857 4.50 -2.75 -53.74
N GLY A 858 3.81 -1.81 -53.07
CA GLY A 858 3.15 -0.64 -53.66
C GLY A 858 1.63 -0.69 -53.71
N LEU A 859 0.98 -1.74 -53.21
CA LEU A 859 -0.46 -1.79 -52.91
C LEU A 859 -0.71 -1.43 -51.45
N THR A 860 -1.83 -0.76 -51.18
CA THR A 860 -2.30 -0.63 -49.79
C THR A 860 -3.16 -1.81 -49.37
N ASN A 861 -3.32 -2.07 -48.08
CA ASN A 861 -4.18 -3.14 -47.54
C ASN A 861 -5.57 -3.18 -48.23
N LEU A 862 -6.21 -2.01 -48.44
CA LEU A 862 -7.50 -1.92 -49.13
C LEU A 862 -7.42 -2.26 -50.64
N GLU A 863 -6.33 -1.89 -51.30
CA GLU A 863 -6.08 -2.27 -52.69
C GLU A 863 -5.86 -3.79 -52.78
N GLU A 864 -5.20 -4.39 -51.80
CA GLU A 864 -4.98 -5.83 -51.72
C GLU A 864 -6.26 -6.61 -51.42
N HIS A 865 -7.08 -6.14 -50.47
CA HIS A 865 -8.43 -6.64 -50.25
C HIS A 865 -9.26 -6.63 -51.56
N THR A 866 -9.14 -5.56 -52.35
CA THR A 866 -9.84 -5.44 -53.64
C THR A 866 -9.28 -6.40 -54.70
N ASN A 867 -7.97 -6.65 -54.69
CA ASN A 867 -7.28 -7.53 -55.66
C ASN A 867 -7.21 -9.00 -55.22
N ASN A 868 -7.58 -9.32 -53.97
CA ASN A 868 -7.43 -10.63 -53.31
C ASN A 868 -5.97 -11.11 -53.22
N THR A 869 -5.03 -10.17 -53.08
CA THR A 869 -3.62 -10.44 -52.76
C THR A 869 -3.42 -10.47 -51.25
N ASN A 870 -2.25 -10.88 -50.79
CA ASN A 870 -1.95 -11.00 -49.37
C ASN A 870 -1.12 -9.81 -48.87
N PRO A 871 -1.62 -9.00 -47.92
CA PRO A 871 -0.97 -7.77 -47.43
C PRO A 871 0.35 -7.93 -46.70
N ASN A 872 0.81 -9.16 -46.55
CA ASN A 872 2.08 -9.49 -45.93
C ASN A 872 3.00 -10.28 -46.88
N ASP A 873 2.71 -10.33 -48.19
CA ASP A 873 3.44 -11.11 -49.17
C ASP A 873 3.60 -10.36 -50.50
N GLU A 874 4.80 -9.81 -50.73
CA GLU A 874 5.13 -8.93 -51.86
C GLU A 874 4.89 -9.54 -53.26
N ASP A 875 4.62 -10.85 -53.37
CA ASP A 875 4.50 -11.64 -54.59
C ASP A 875 3.58 -12.86 -54.31
N THR A 876 2.26 -12.63 -54.32
CA THR A 876 1.23 -13.58 -53.87
C THR A 876 1.27 -14.90 -54.65
N ASP A 877 1.55 -14.85 -55.96
CA ASP A 877 1.60 -16.04 -56.81
C ASP A 877 3.01 -16.66 -56.96
N SER A 878 4.01 -15.98 -56.42
CA SER A 878 5.41 -16.39 -56.34
C SER A 878 6.11 -16.56 -57.70
N ASP A 879 5.75 -15.74 -58.69
CA ASP A 879 6.34 -15.79 -60.04
C ASP A 879 7.59 -14.91 -60.22
N GLY A 880 7.86 -14.08 -59.21
CA GLY A 880 9.02 -13.20 -59.13
C GLY A 880 8.75 -11.75 -59.53
N MET A 881 7.49 -11.38 -59.75
CA MET A 881 7.02 -10.01 -59.94
C MET A 881 6.18 -9.58 -58.72
N PRO A 882 6.35 -8.35 -58.20
CA PRO A 882 5.52 -7.93 -57.08
C PRO A 882 4.08 -7.59 -57.47
N ASP A 883 3.11 -7.87 -56.59
CA ASP A 883 1.68 -7.71 -56.89
C ASP A 883 1.35 -6.27 -57.31
N GLY A 884 1.91 -5.29 -56.59
CA GLY A 884 1.77 -3.86 -56.91
C GLY A 884 2.32 -3.47 -58.27
N TRP A 885 3.41 -4.10 -58.72
CA TRP A 885 3.93 -3.86 -60.07
C TRP A 885 3.00 -4.47 -61.13
N GLU A 886 2.50 -5.68 -60.90
CA GLU A 886 1.60 -6.35 -61.81
C GLU A 886 0.28 -5.59 -61.98
N VAL A 887 -0.32 -5.13 -60.88
CA VAL A 887 -1.53 -4.31 -60.89
C VAL A 887 -1.30 -2.98 -61.63
N GLU A 888 -0.19 -2.29 -61.38
CA GLU A 888 0.15 -1.04 -62.08
C GLU A 888 0.28 -1.24 -63.60
N ASN A 889 0.82 -2.40 -64.02
CA ASN A 889 1.06 -2.72 -65.43
C ASN A 889 -0.09 -3.52 -66.07
N GLY A 890 -1.19 -3.78 -65.35
CA GLY A 890 -2.38 -4.46 -65.85
C GLY A 890 -2.22 -5.97 -66.08
N LEU A 891 -1.27 -6.59 -65.38
CA LEU A 891 -1.12 -8.03 -65.23
C LEU A 891 -2.00 -8.54 -64.06
N ASN A 892 -1.95 -9.84 -63.76
CA ASN A 892 -2.82 -10.45 -62.77
C ASN A 892 -2.01 -11.08 -61.63
N PRO A 893 -1.97 -10.48 -60.42
CA PRO A 893 -1.08 -10.86 -59.32
C PRO A 893 -1.41 -12.20 -58.63
N LEU A 894 -2.32 -12.99 -59.20
CA LEU A 894 -2.80 -14.26 -58.65
C LEU A 894 -2.45 -15.46 -59.55
N ILE A 895 -1.69 -15.25 -60.62
CA ILE A 895 -1.35 -16.26 -61.62
C ILE A 895 0.05 -16.02 -62.18
N ASP A 896 0.96 -16.96 -61.90
CA ASP A 896 2.30 -17.05 -62.53
C ASP A 896 2.23 -16.89 -64.06
N ASP A 897 2.49 -15.66 -64.51
CA ASP A 897 2.46 -15.21 -65.89
C ASP A 897 3.79 -14.57 -66.32
N ALA A 898 4.82 -14.61 -65.47
CA ALA A 898 6.19 -14.14 -65.70
C ALA A 898 6.81 -14.47 -67.08
N GLU A 899 6.45 -15.61 -67.69
CA GLU A 899 6.95 -16.06 -69.00
C GLU A 899 6.04 -15.69 -70.20
N GLU A 900 4.93 -15.00 -69.97
CA GLU A 900 4.08 -14.45 -71.03
C GLU A 900 4.72 -13.20 -71.69
N ASP A 901 4.26 -12.87 -72.90
CA ASP A 901 4.77 -11.78 -73.77
C ASP A 901 3.53 -11.09 -74.40
N PRO A 902 2.80 -10.25 -73.64
CA PRO A 902 1.49 -9.73 -74.03
C PRO A 902 1.55 -8.84 -75.27
N ASP A 903 2.61 -8.04 -75.41
CA ASP A 903 2.80 -7.07 -76.48
C ASP A 903 3.54 -7.62 -77.72
N ASN A 904 4.09 -8.84 -77.60
CA ASN A 904 4.81 -9.59 -78.63
C ASN A 904 6.11 -8.92 -79.11
N ASP A 905 6.77 -8.15 -78.25
CA ASP A 905 8.07 -7.52 -78.52
C ASP A 905 9.25 -8.49 -78.32
N ARG A 906 8.99 -9.65 -77.69
CA ARG A 906 9.92 -10.75 -77.37
C ARG A 906 10.68 -10.62 -76.05
N LEU A 907 10.30 -9.69 -75.18
CA LEU A 907 10.54 -9.76 -73.75
C LEU A 907 9.39 -10.53 -73.08
N THR A 908 9.65 -11.10 -71.90
CA THR A 908 8.60 -11.69 -71.07
C THR A 908 8.28 -10.73 -69.93
N ASN A 909 7.12 -10.83 -69.28
CA ASN A 909 6.72 -9.96 -68.17
C ASN A 909 7.84 -9.76 -67.13
N ILE A 910 8.50 -10.84 -66.68
CA ILE A 910 9.61 -10.75 -65.72
C ILE A 910 10.84 -10.02 -66.28
N GLN A 911 11.11 -10.15 -67.59
CA GLN A 911 12.20 -9.40 -68.23
C GLN A 911 11.86 -7.92 -68.30
N GLU A 912 10.60 -7.57 -68.47
CA GLU A 912 10.13 -6.19 -68.54
C GLU A 912 10.17 -5.52 -67.17
N TYR A 913 9.73 -6.23 -66.12
CA TYR A 913 9.93 -5.83 -64.73
C TYR A 913 11.40 -5.51 -64.44
N LEU A 914 12.32 -6.42 -64.80
CA LEU A 914 13.76 -6.25 -64.58
C LEU A 914 14.39 -5.10 -65.39
N ASN A 915 13.75 -4.65 -66.48
CA ASN A 915 14.23 -3.56 -67.33
C ASN A 915 13.43 -2.26 -67.18
N ASN A 916 12.40 -2.22 -66.34
CA ASN A 916 11.45 -1.11 -66.16
C ASN A 916 10.75 -0.70 -67.48
N THR A 917 10.33 -1.69 -68.27
CA THR A 917 9.55 -1.48 -69.52
C THR A 917 8.10 -1.88 -69.29
N ASP A 918 7.19 -1.39 -70.15
CA ASP A 918 5.73 -1.62 -70.04
C ASP A 918 5.36 -2.93 -70.77
N PRO A 919 4.89 -3.98 -70.06
CA PRO A 919 4.59 -5.30 -70.64
C PRO A 919 3.46 -5.35 -71.65
N ASN A 920 2.74 -4.24 -71.79
CA ASN A 920 1.68 -4.07 -72.76
C ASN A 920 2.06 -3.11 -73.91
N ASN A 921 3.32 -2.65 -73.98
CA ASN A 921 3.77 -1.70 -74.97
C ASN A 921 5.18 -2.02 -75.54
N PRO A 922 5.28 -2.41 -76.83
CA PRO A 922 6.52 -2.94 -77.39
C PRO A 922 7.57 -1.87 -77.71
N ASP A 923 7.40 -0.63 -77.25
CA ASP A 923 8.28 0.54 -77.45
C ASP A 923 7.91 1.53 -76.32
N THR A 924 8.46 1.30 -75.12
CA THR A 924 8.07 2.00 -73.88
C THR A 924 8.25 3.50 -74.00
N ASP A 925 9.35 3.97 -74.61
CA ASP A 925 9.65 5.39 -74.74
C ASP A 925 9.13 6.06 -76.04
N GLY A 926 8.57 5.25 -76.95
CA GLY A 926 7.92 5.67 -78.18
C GLY A 926 8.88 6.25 -79.22
N ASP A 927 10.16 5.88 -79.17
CA ASP A 927 11.20 6.47 -80.00
C ASP A 927 11.38 5.80 -81.37
N GLY A 928 10.73 4.65 -81.55
CA GLY A 928 10.64 3.86 -82.76
C GLY A 928 11.54 2.62 -82.80
N TYR A 929 12.16 2.21 -81.69
CA TYR A 929 12.81 0.92 -81.50
C TYR A 929 12.06 0.16 -80.40
N SER A 930 11.93 -1.17 -80.52
CA SER A 930 11.28 -1.94 -79.45
C SER A 930 12.21 -2.12 -78.26
N ASP A 931 11.64 -2.30 -77.08
CA ASP A 931 12.40 -2.46 -75.84
C ASP A 931 13.41 -3.62 -75.95
N SER A 932 12.98 -4.75 -76.53
CA SER A 932 13.85 -5.88 -76.84
C SER A 932 15.00 -5.54 -77.79
N GLU A 933 14.77 -4.67 -78.79
CA GLU A 933 15.80 -4.24 -79.74
C GLU A 933 16.84 -3.31 -79.10
N GLU A 934 16.42 -2.53 -78.12
CA GLU A 934 17.26 -1.58 -77.39
C GLU A 934 18.14 -2.27 -76.37
N ILE A 935 17.58 -3.19 -75.58
CA ILE A 935 18.33 -4.06 -74.68
C ILE A 935 19.37 -4.88 -75.45
N GLU A 936 19.01 -5.46 -76.61
CA GLU A 936 19.96 -6.22 -77.44
C GLU A 936 21.12 -5.34 -77.95
N LYS A 937 20.86 -4.07 -78.27
CA LYS A 937 21.85 -3.15 -78.83
C LYS A 937 22.54 -2.27 -77.77
N GLY A 938 22.13 -2.38 -76.51
CA GLY A 938 22.69 -1.69 -75.35
C GLY A 938 22.36 -0.21 -75.25
N SER A 939 21.20 0.22 -75.77
CA SER A 939 20.57 1.51 -75.45
C SER A 939 19.57 1.36 -74.29
N ASN A 940 19.14 2.48 -73.72
CA ASN A 940 18.15 2.51 -72.64
C ASN A 940 16.70 2.52 -73.20
N PRO A 941 15.89 1.46 -72.99
CA PRO A 941 14.52 1.35 -73.55
C PRO A 941 13.50 2.33 -72.96
N THR A 942 13.87 3.07 -71.90
CA THR A 942 13.00 4.05 -71.24
C THR A 942 13.42 5.50 -71.51
N ASP A 943 14.35 5.76 -72.44
CA ASP A 943 14.88 7.10 -72.74
C ASP A 943 14.94 7.34 -74.26
N ALA A 944 13.91 8.02 -74.77
CA ALA A 944 13.72 8.29 -76.20
C ALA A 944 14.86 9.08 -76.90
N THR A 945 15.86 9.52 -76.13
CA THR A 945 17.06 10.19 -76.64
C THR A 945 18.26 9.28 -76.81
N ASP A 946 18.27 8.09 -76.20
CA ASP A 946 19.35 7.10 -76.26
C ASP A 946 19.07 6.02 -77.31
N LYS A 947 19.25 6.33 -78.59
CA LYS A 947 18.93 5.40 -79.69
C LYS A 947 20.07 4.41 -80.01
N PRO A 948 19.74 3.18 -80.47
CA PRO A 948 20.75 2.25 -80.98
C PRO A 948 21.61 2.81 -82.14
N LEU A 949 22.92 2.59 -82.08
CA LEU A 949 23.88 3.07 -83.10
C LEU A 949 23.70 2.35 -84.45
N ASN A 950 23.16 3.07 -85.43
CA ASN A 950 22.95 2.55 -86.79
C ASN A 950 24.27 2.52 -87.60
N LEU A 951 24.96 1.37 -87.67
CA LEU A 951 26.28 1.19 -88.32
C LEU A 951 26.26 1.19 -89.88
N GLY A 952 25.32 1.94 -90.47
CA GLY A 952 24.95 1.90 -91.88
C GLY A 952 25.30 3.15 -92.69
N LEU A 953 26.36 3.92 -92.39
CA LEU A 953 26.86 4.99 -93.29
C LEU A 953 28.28 5.42 -92.91
N ILE A 954 29.30 4.82 -93.55
CA ILE A 954 30.56 5.42 -94.04
C ILE A 954 31.40 4.28 -94.66
N LEU A 955 31.25 4.07 -95.98
CA LEU A 955 32.27 3.41 -96.80
C LEU A 955 32.14 3.91 -98.24
N GLY A 956 33.06 4.77 -98.65
CA GLY A 956 33.24 5.10 -100.07
C GLY A 956 33.97 6.42 -100.32
N LEU A 957 35.32 6.40 -100.24
CA LEU A 957 36.24 7.06 -101.17
C LEU A 957 37.72 6.79 -100.80
N SER A 958 38.22 5.68 -101.35
CA SER A 958 39.48 5.54 -102.11
C SER A 958 40.74 6.39 -101.79
N ILE A 959 41.84 5.65 -101.59
CA ILE A 959 43.25 5.87 -102.04
C ILE A 959 44.17 6.76 -101.16
N GLY A 960 45.24 6.14 -100.61
CA GLY A 960 46.50 6.82 -100.27
C GLY A 960 47.28 6.30 -99.04
N ILE A 961 48.10 5.25 -99.22
CA ILE A 961 49.19 4.71 -98.35
C ILE A 961 50.17 5.83 -97.85
N PRO A 962 51.07 5.70 -96.81
CA PRO A 962 51.45 4.57 -95.91
C PRO A 962 51.38 4.95 -94.39
N THR A 963 51.57 4.10 -93.36
CA THR A 963 52.79 3.36 -92.98
C THR A 963 52.57 2.61 -91.64
N VAL A 964 53.10 1.39 -91.55
CA VAL A 964 53.58 0.67 -90.35
C VAL A 964 52.56 0.08 -89.35
N LEU A 965 52.30 -1.21 -89.59
CA LEU A 965 52.09 -2.27 -88.59
C LEU A 965 53.29 -2.43 -87.65
N ILE A 966 53.04 -2.65 -86.35
CA ILE A 966 53.62 -3.69 -85.47
C ILE A 966 53.05 -3.40 -84.06
N ALA A 967 52.08 -4.14 -83.54
CA ALA A 967 52.07 -5.57 -83.17
C ALA A 967 52.54 -5.83 -81.72
N VAL A 968 51.55 -6.25 -80.93
CA VAL A 968 51.57 -7.35 -79.95
C VAL A 968 52.45 -7.16 -78.72
N PHE A 969 51.77 -6.85 -77.63
CA PHE A 969 52.16 -7.27 -76.29
C PHE A 969 52.07 -8.80 -76.23
N LEU A 970 53.16 -9.49 -75.90
CA LEU A 970 53.14 -10.56 -74.91
C LEU A 970 54.57 -10.96 -74.52
N PHE A 971 54.72 -11.16 -73.20
CA PHE A 971 55.77 -11.88 -72.48
C PHE A 971 56.91 -11.07 -71.81
N ILE A 972 57.00 -11.31 -70.48
CA ILE A 972 58.17 -11.26 -69.58
C ILE A 972 58.28 -10.09 -68.57
N MET A 973 57.76 -10.37 -67.36
CA MET A 973 58.41 -10.33 -66.04
C MET A 973 59.02 -9.04 -65.42
N LYS A 974 58.56 -8.82 -64.18
CA LYS A 974 59.29 -8.49 -62.92
C LYS A 974 60.23 -7.28 -62.84
N LYS A 975 59.89 -6.48 -61.82
CA LYS A 975 60.69 -5.99 -60.68
C LYS A 975 61.33 -4.59 -60.73
N LYS A 976 60.98 -3.88 -59.66
CA LYS A 976 61.77 -2.92 -58.84
C LYS A 976 61.92 -1.48 -59.34
N GLY A 977 61.32 -0.56 -58.59
CA GLY A 977 62.11 0.28 -57.68
C GLY A 977 61.96 1.80 -57.79
N LEU A 978 61.32 2.37 -56.77
CA LEU A 978 61.67 3.59 -56.02
C LEU A 978 61.45 5.01 -56.60
N LEU A 979 60.85 5.82 -55.71
CA LEU A 979 61.28 7.13 -55.13
C LEU A 979 60.49 8.42 -55.47
N PHE A 980 59.72 8.87 -54.44
CA PHE A 980 59.52 10.26 -53.91
C PHE A 980 58.90 11.36 -54.81
N PHE A 981 58.13 12.35 -54.31
CA PHE A 981 58.29 13.18 -53.10
C PHE A 981 56.96 13.78 -52.60
N LYS A 982 56.95 14.07 -51.29
CA LYS A 982 55.94 14.73 -50.44
C LYS A 982 56.00 16.27 -50.53
N LYS A 983 54.89 16.98 -50.31
CA LYS A 983 54.73 18.25 -49.53
C LYS A 983 53.26 18.72 -49.66
N LYS A 984 52.58 19.22 -48.63
CA LYS A 984 53.01 19.77 -47.34
C LYS A 984 51.97 19.46 -46.27
#